data_AF-A0A8T1VM94-F1
#
_entry.id   AF-A0A8T1VM94-F1
#
_cell.length_a   1.000
_cell.length_b   1.000
_cell.length_c   1.000
_cell.angle_alpha   90.00
_cell.angle_beta   90.00
_cell.angle_gamma   90.00
#
_symmetry.space_group_name_H-M   'P 1'
#
loop_
_entity.id
_entity.type
_entity.pdbx_description
1 polymer ?
#
loop_
_entity_poly.entity_id
_entity_poly.type
_entity_poly.pdbx_seq_one_letter_code
_entity_poly.pdbx_strand_id
1 'polypeptide(L)'
;MASVPGPPPSAREHGHTGVASVRLRRTSAVKSGDPPKAVALSGASNQEAGNDGRTSANSRANRRESRRDQLFTFQHPRREQLDSSVSIAALHENLSALTTLNQREKALSAALRAEVAQLTDALAKLNEAREVEKVKHETTVALHTKKTTIRVGEERFLPDIHGGPMLASSTAALQQHTQMEVSYQRKVLSLENRCLHMTENNKKLLAMIQQLENAQAEANVQIGALRQDNARLSTEAENLNSTITSQSALIVGLRSTVQKLSRDEHLVEDLRNTLERCQRELELVKKREKLLQEEHARLKAAANQEKEALMSKILGFQQHLQRSDTVGGNVTALEMKIKRLEKEKEALEVDREAANSRCNNLHTRVTQLDQLSEEFVQMKKTMEKASADVEAVLATTRQELETCIQKQQEAEVRAQEAEAHNTGVQELSVLLQTRDEEIRTLMKKVMQLEDDFEERDQRCTGLQDELHKANTELQGLKQLSDDETVQALQMARQKAATYEALTLLNEEKKALEEQLRLVQERLEAERAVLHEEKDGKENILAALDAHALTIEELQKENMALLEQTKDSRVPDKAGTEVGVQTDEQLVSPEAHAQTLNELEETTSELESLRSELDDLQESHDELHDTIQNLRQNQDQIEVGYKKTVSRERYKSESFQSQLKLLQNENGELSEKMEALCKNLMKEQQLNDAQTLEVTDLKQRVLSREAINLLRKTQDSLEQTVNSLLEAEHASESTFTCLQCMQLFTQPMTLAPCGHTYCAACLAKCGSVDIPSSISCKMCEAGIKKETECIFPNYALADLTARFIFRQQSLASLTTMCLSLRNSFTQRGPNANSTAKLTVET
;
A
#
# COMPACT_ATOMS: atom_id res chain seq x y z
N MET A 1 70.43 16.06 -16.11
CA MET A 1 71.35 15.26 -15.25
C MET A 1 70.48 14.39 -14.36
N ALA A 2 70.57 13.08 -14.59
CA ALA A 2 70.04 11.91 -13.86
C ALA A 2 68.52 11.81 -13.59
N SER A 3 67.88 10.98 -14.43
CA SER A 3 66.50 10.49 -14.38
C SER A 3 66.39 9.20 -13.55
N VAL A 4 65.25 9.01 -12.88
CA VAL A 4 64.87 7.79 -12.14
C VAL A 4 64.01 6.87 -13.05
N PRO A 5 64.21 5.54 -13.08
CA PRO A 5 63.39 4.64 -13.88
C PRO A 5 62.23 4.03 -13.07
N GLY A 6 61.03 4.01 -13.66
CA GLY A 6 59.86 3.26 -13.17
C GLY A 6 59.88 1.78 -13.60
N PRO A 7 59.00 0.94 -13.01
CA PRO A 7 58.98 -0.51 -13.25
C PRO A 7 58.15 -0.90 -14.49
N PRO A 8 58.38 -2.11 -15.07
CA PRO A 8 57.78 -2.53 -16.35
C PRO A 8 56.39 -3.18 -16.18
N PRO A 9 55.57 -3.23 -17.25
CA PRO A 9 54.29 -3.94 -17.24
C PRO A 9 54.46 -5.43 -17.57
N SER A 10 53.81 -6.29 -16.80
CA SER A 10 53.77 -7.74 -16.96
C SER A 10 52.82 -8.18 -18.08
N ALA A 11 53.26 -9.20 -18.81
CA ALA A 11 52.68 -9.74 -20.02
C ALA A 11 51.38 -10.55 -19.83
N ARG A 12 50.68 -10.70 -20.96
CA ARG A 12 49.50 -11.53 -21.25
C ARG A 12 49.77 -13.04 -21.11
N GLU A 13 48.80 -13.76 -20.54
CA GLU A 13 48.37 -15.15 -20.86
C GLU A 13 46.84 -15.17 -20.66
N HIS A 14 45.94 -15.38 -21.63
CA HIS A 14 45.54 -16.57 -22.41
C HIS A 14 45.16 -17.81 -21.60
N GLY A 15 43.89 -17.88 -21.19
CA GLY A 15 43.23 -19.09 -20.68
C GLY A 15 41.71 -19.01 -20.87
N HIS A 16 41.21 -19.68 -21.90
CA HIS A 16 39.79 -19.88 -22.19
C HIS A 16 39.17 -20.93 -21.26
N THR A 17 37.99 -20.66 -20.71
CA THR A 17 36.91 -21.66 -20.55
C THR A 17 35.57 -20.92 -20.55
N GLY A 18 34.71 -21.25 -21.50
CA GLY A 18 33.43 -20.60 -21.71
C GLY A 18 32.30 -21.18 -20.86
N VAL A 19 31.34 -20.31 -20.53
CA VAL A 19 29.96 -20.69 -20.20
C VAL A 19 29.03 -19.72 -20.91
N ALA A 20 28.08 -20.28 -21.65
CA ALA A 20 27.16 -19.60 -22.54
C ALA A 20 26.09 -18.81 -21.78
N SER A 21 25.81 -17.59 -22.22
CA SER A 21 24.58 -16.86 -21.88
C SER A 21 23.92 -16.33 -23.15
N VAL A 22 22.68 -16.78 -23.33
CA VAL A 22 21.74 -16.51 -24.42
C VAL A 22 21.39 -15.02 -24.45
N ARG A 23 21.59 -14.37 -25.60
CA ARG A 23 21.22 -12.97 -25.85
C ARG A 23 20.14 -12.93 -26.92
N LEU A 24 18.93 -12.52 -26.54
CA LEU A 24 17.79 -12.37 -27.45
C LEU A 24 17.99 -11.13 -28.36
N ARG A 25 17.72 -11.37 -29.65
CA ARG A 25 17.90 -10.46 -30.79
C ARG A 25 16.86 -9.33 -30.78
N ARG A 26 17.30 -8.10 -31.06
CA ARG A 26 16.48 -7.05 -31.70
C ARG A 26 16.86 -6.97 -33.17
N THR A 27 15.86 -7.07 -34.03
CA THR A 27 15.96 -6.97 -35.49
C THR A 27 16.06 -5.52 -35.95
N SER A 28 17.01 -5.27 -36.84
CA SER A 28 17.24 -4.05 -37.59
C SER A 28 16.71 -4.17 -39.02
N ALA A 29 16.09 -3.12 -39.52
CA ALA A 29 15.84 -2.81 -40.93
C ALA A 29 15.81 -1.28 -41.07
N VAL A 30 16.16 -0.58 -42.15
CA VAL A 30 16.88 -0.79 -43.42
C VAL A 30 17.24 0.65 -43.87
N LYS A 31 18.35 0.79 -44.61
CA LYS A 31 18.95 2.02 -45.17
C LYS A 31 18.07 2.81 -46.15
N SER A 32 18.30 4.13 -46.21
CA SER A 32 18.55 4.98 -47.40
C SER A 32 18.39 6.45 -46.95
N GLY A 33 19.12 7.49 -47.35
CA GLY A 33 20.01 7.80 -48.46
C GLY A 33 20.01 9.34 -48.59
N ASP A 34 21.16 9.93 -48.88
CA ASP A 34 21.48 11.37 -48.86
C ASP A 34 20.85 12.23 -50.01
N PRO A 35 21.01 13.57 -50.02
CA PRO A 35 20.00 14.58 -50.43
C PRO A 35 20.22 15.18 -51.85
N PRO A 36 19.40 16.19 -52.25
CA PRO A 36 20.02 17.39 -52.84
C PRO A 36 19.32 18.76 -52.61
N LYS A 37 20.09 19.80 -52.98
CA LYS A 37 19.84 21.26 -53.09
C LYS A 37 18.74 21.70 -54.08
N ALA A 38 18.13 22.87 -53.84
CA ALA A 38 17.81 24.02 -54.75
C ALA A 38 16.69 24.87 -54.09
N VAL A 39 16.80 26.18 -53.81
CA VAL A 39 16.86 27.42 -54.64
C VAL A 39 15.55 27.77 -55.39
N ALA A 40 15.13 29.05 -55.22
CA ALA A 40 14.16 29.87 -56.00
C ALA A 40 12.67 29.64 -55.71
N LEU A 41 11.74 30.62 -55.77
CA LEU A 41 11.66 32.09 -55.72
C LEU A 41 10.17 32.42 -56.03
N SER A 42 9.66 33.56 -55.55
CA SER A 42 8.44 34.28 -56.03
C SER A 42 7.05 33.64 -55.75
N GLY A 43 5.99 34.37 -55.43
CA GLY A 43 5.79 35.82 -55.31
C GLY A 43 4.28 36.16 -55.18
N ALA A 44 4.01 37.47 -55.03
CA ALA A 44 2.73 38.18 -55.23
C ALA A 44 1.61 37.96 -54.19
N SER A 45 0.79 38.95 -53.78
CA SER A 45 0.67 40.37 -54.12
C SER A 45 -0.49 40.99 -53.28
N ASN A 46 -0.31 42.24 -52.86
CA ASN A 46 -1.30 43.34 -52.67
C ASN A 46 -2.45 43.12 -51.63
N GLN A 47 -2.98 44.13 -50.93
CA GLN A 47 -3.28 45.50 -51.33
C GLN A 47 -3.71 46.34 -50.09
N GLU A 48 -3.38 47.65 -50.12
CA GLU A 48 -4.13 48.85 -49.62
C GLU A 48 -4.77 48.90 -48.20
N ALA A 49 -4.91 50.03 -47.50
CA ALA A 49 -4.53 51.44 -47.66
C ALA A 49 -4.87 52.21 -46.35
N GLY A 50 -4.12 53.28 -46.09
CA GLY A 50 -4.59 54.54 -45.48
C GLY A 50 -4.82 54.59 -43.96
N ASN A 51 -4.78 55.73 -43.28
CA ASN A 51 -4.20 57.04 -43.55
C ASN A 51 -4.25 57.84 -42.22
N ASP A 52 -3.28 58.73 -42.02
CA ASP A 52 -3.29 59.97 -41.22
C ASP A 52 -3.67 60.03 -39.71
N GLY A 53 -2.85 60.79 -38.98
CA GLY A 53 -3.40 61.85 -38.11
C GLY A 53 -2.80 62.08 -36.72
N ARG A 54 -1.69 62.83 -36.65
CA ARG A 54 -1.34 63.90 -35.68
C ARG A 54 -1.80 63.79 -34.20
N THR A 55 -0.87 63.95 -33.25
CA THR A 55 -0.62 65.24 -32.52
C THR A 55 0.38 65.13 -31.36
N SER A 56 1.21 66.19 -31.23
CA SER A 56 1.65 66.89 -30.01
C SER A 56 2.43 66.12 -28.92
N ALA A 57 3.75 66.26 -28.78
CA ALA A 57 4.54 67.38 -28.22
C ALA A 57 4.85 67.24 -26.71
N ASN A 58 6.10 67.64 -26.38
CA ASN A 58 6.64 68.00 -25.06
C ASN A 58 7.02 66.87 -24.08
N SER A 59 8.32 66.60 -23.92
CA SER A 59 9.17 67.37 -23.00
C SER A 59 10.55 66.76 -22.81
N ARG A 60 11.54 67.65 -22.78
CA ARG A 60 12.98 67.44 -22.57
C ARG A 60 13.30 67.14 -21.10
N ALA A 61 14.52 66.62 -20.94
CA ALA A 61 15.48 66.85 -19.85
C ALA A 61 15.52 65.83 -18.69
N ASN A 62 16.45 64.87 -18.78
CA ASN A 62 17.68 64.91 -17.98
C ASN A 62 18.60 63.73 -18.36
N ARG A 63 19.78 64.05 -18.88
CA ARG A 63 20.77 63.07 -19.37
C ARG A 63 22.17 63.57 -18.96
N ARG A 64 22.72 62.96 -17.91
CA ARG A 64 24.10 63.01 -17.33
C ARG A 64 23.87 62.70 -15.84
N GLU A 65 24.36 61.64 -15.22
CA GLU A 65 25.66 60.96 -15.25
C GLU A 65 25.45 59.48 -14.85
N SER A 66 26.23 58.58 -15.44
CA SER A 66 26.93 57.49 -14.73
C SER A 66 27.48 56.52 -15.76
N ARG A 67 28.75 56.70 -16.09
CA ARG A 67 29.53 55.83 -16.97
C ARG A 67 30.89 55.64 -16.33
N ARG A 68 30.97 54.75 -15.34
CA ARG A 68 32.17 54.00 -14.93
C ARG A 68 31.81 53.04 -13.80
N ASP A 69 31.71 51.77 -14.17
CA ASP A 69 32.26 50.61 -13.45
C ASP A 69 31.55 49.33 -13.94
N GLN A 70 31.87 48.97 -15.18
CA GLN A 70 31.81 47.60 -15.65
C GLN A 70 33.24 47.08 -15.58
N LEU A 71 33.50 46.07 -14.76
CA LEU A 71 34.47 45.00 -15.00
C LEU A 71 34.21 43.90 -13.95
N PHE A 72 34.13 42.65 -14.41
CA PHE A 72 33.83 41.40 -13.69
C PHE A 72 32.36 40.99 -13.54
N THR A 73 31.74 40.59 -14.65
CA THR A 73 30.66 39.58 -14.63
C THR A 73 31.27 38.19 -14.74
N PHE A 74 31.27 37.45 -13.62
CA PHE A 74 31.48 36.01 -13.61
C PHE A 74 30.34 35.34 -14.40
N GLN A 75 30.66 34.77 -15.56
CA GLN A 75 29.77 33.80 -16.21
C GLN A 75 29.79 32.51 -15.39
N HIS A 76 28.79 32.33 -14.52
CA HIS A 76 28.47 31.03 -13.92
C HIS A 76 27.83 30.08 -14.96
N PRO A 77 27.98 28.75 -14.78
CA PRO A 77 27.82 27.78 -15.85
C PRO A 77 26.35 27.44 -16.10
N ARG A 78 25.73 28.05 -17.11
CA ARG A 78 24.38 27.67 -17.59
C ARG A 78 24.27 26.21 -18.08
N ARG A 79 25.38 25.49 -18.21
CA ARG A 79 25.41 24.12 -18.72
C ARG A 79 24.95 23.10 -17.68
N GLU A 80 25.35 23.27 -16.41
CA GLU A 80 24.99 22.34 -15.33
C GLU A 80 23.49 22.40 -14.96
N GLN A 81 22.87 23.57 -15.10
CA GLN A 81 21.44 23.74 -14.82
C GLN A 81 20.54 23.08 -15.88
N LEU A 82 21.00 23.00 -17.13
CA LEU A 82 20.30 22.28 -18.18
C LEU A 82 20.46 20.77 -18.00
N ASP A 83 21.66 20.29 -17.66
CA ASP A 83 21.91 18.86 -17.41
C ASP A 83 21.15 18.35 -16.17
N SER A 84 20.97 19.18 -15.13
CA SER A 84 20.13 18.82 -13.98
C SER A 84 18.65 18.77 -14.34
N SER A 85 18.15 19.70 -15.16
CA SER A 85 16.75 19.70 -15.59
C SER A 85 16.39 18.47 -16.45
N VAL A 86 17.30 18.04 -17.32
CA VAL A 86 17.13 16.83 -18.15
C VAL A 86 17.16 15.58 -17.27
N SER A 87 18.04 15.54 -16.27
CA SER A 87 18.13 14.41 -15.33
C SER A 87 16.88 14.30 -14.45
N ILE A 88 16.33 15.44 -13.98
CA ILE A 88 15.10 15.49 -13.19
C ILE A 88 13.90 15.04 -14.04
N ALA A 89 13.81 15.48 -15.29
CA ALA A 89 12.75 15.04 -16.20
C ALA A 89 12.80 13.52 -16.46
N ALA A 90 14.00 12.96 -16.68
CA ALA A 90 14.18 11.52 -16.86
C ALA A 90 13.83 10.71 -15.60
N LEU A 91 14.13 11.22 -14.40
CA LEU A 91 13.73 10.60 -13.13
C LEU A 91 12.20 10.62 -12.95
N HIS A 92 11.55 11.72 -13.32
CA HIS A 92 10.10 11.85 -13.24
C HIS A 92 9.38 10.89 -14.21
N GLU A 93 9.92 10.71 -15.42
CA GLU A 93 9.43 9.72 -16.39
C GLU A 93 9.61 8.29 -15.87
N ASN A 94 10.76 7.96 -15.28
CA ASN A 94 11.00 6.64 -14.68
C ASN A 94 10.07 6.37 -13.48
N LEU A 95 9.79 7.37 -12.64
CA LEU A 95 8.84 7.26 -11.54
C LEU A 95 7.40 7.02 -12.04
N SER A 96 6.99 7.72 -13.10
CA SER A 96 5.69 7.51 -13.74
C SER A 96 5.57 6.10 -14.35
N ALA A 97 6.63 5.62 -15.01
CA ALA A 97 6.69 4.28 -15.56
C ALA A 97 6.62 3.19 -14.47
N LEU A 98 7.35 3.35 -13.36
CA LEU A 98 7.30 2.44 -12.21
C LEU A 98 5.93 2.44 -11.53
N THR A 99 5.28 3.60 -11.42
CA THR A 99 3.93 3.72 -10.86
C THR A 99 2.92 2.98 -11.72
N THR A 100 3.01 3.13 -13.04
CA THR A 100 2.16 2.41 -14.00
C THR A 100 2.39 0.90 -13.95
N LEU A 101 3.65 0.45 -13.78
CA LEU A 101 4.00 -0.97 -13.64
C LEU A 101 3.41 -1.55 -12.34
N ASN A 102 3.55 -0.84 -11.22
CA ASN A 102 2.98 -1.24 -9.94
C ASN A 102 1.44 -1.33 -9.99
N GLN A 103 0.77 -0.37 -10.66
CA GLN A 103 -0.68 -0.44 -10.87
C GLN A 103 -1.10 -1.67 -11.70
N ARG A 104 -0.33 -2.04 -12.74
CA ARG A 104 -0.57 -3.26 -13.53
C ARG A 104 -0.36 -4.52 -12.71
N GLU A 105 0.67 -4.57 -11.88
CA GLU A 105 0.95 -5.70 -11.00
C GLU A 105 -0.13 -5.88 -9.92
N LYS A 106 -0.65 -4.77 -9.37
CA LYS A 106 -1.77 -4.76 -8.44
C LYS A 106 -3.06 -5.25 -9.11
N ALA A 107 -3.33 -4.83 -10.35
CA ALA A 107 -4.47 -5.31 -11.14
C ALA A 107 -4.36 -6.81 -11.46
N LEU A 108 -3.17 -7.28 -11.86
CA LEU A 108 -2.90 -8.70 -12.10
C LEU A 108 -3.09 -9.53 -10.83
N SER A 109 -2.57 -9.05 -9.70
CA SER A 109 -2.74 -9.71 -8.39
C SER A 109 -4.21 -9.76 -7.97
N ALA A 110 -5.00 -8.73 -8.24
CA ALA A 110 -6.44 -8.72 -7.95
C ALA A 110 -7.19 -9.72 -8.85
N ALA A 111 -6.85 -9.79 -10.14
CA ALA A 111 -7.42 -10.76 -11.07
C ALA A 111 -7.09 -12.21 -10.65
N LEU A 112 -5.85 -12.49 -10.27
CA LEU A 112 -5.43 -13.82 -9.81
C LEU A 112 -6.17 -14.25 -8.53
N ARG A 113 -6.39 -13.32 -7.58
CA ARG A 113 -7.20 -13.61 -6.38
C ARG A 113 -8.65 -13.90 -6.71
N ALA A 114 -9.24 -13.19 -7.68
CA ALA A 114 -10.60 -13.46 -8.13
C ALA A 114 -10.72 -14.84 -8.79
N GLU A 115 -9.73 -15.24 -9.59
CA GLU A 115 -9.68 -16.57 -10.21
C GLU A 115 -9.52 -17.69 -9.17
N VAL A 116 -8.64 -17.51 -8.18
CA VAL A 116 -8.51 -18.46 -7.05
C VAL A 116 -9.81 -18.58 -6.27
N ALA A 117 -10.53 -17.47 -6.02
CA ALA A 117 -11.83 -17.51 -5.36
C ALA A 117 -12.88 -18.28 -6.18
N GLN A 118 -12.93 -18.06 -7.50
CA GLN A 118 -13.83 -18.80 -8.40
C GLN A 118 -13.53 -20.30 -8.43
N LEU A 119 -12.24 -20.69 -8.49
CA LEU A 119 -11.84 -22.09 -8.45
C LEU A 119 -12.17 -22.76 -7.11
N THR A 120 -12.06 -22.01 -6.01
CA THR A 120 -12.42 -22.49 -4.67
C THR A 120 -13.92 -22.74 -4.55
N ASP A 121 -14.76 -21.83 -5.07
CA ASP A 121 -16.23 -22.01 -5.10
C ASP A 121 -16.65 -23.18 -6.01
N ALA A 122 -15.99 -23.34 -7.15
CA ALA A 122 -16.23 -24.48 -8.05
C ALA A 122 -15.87 -25.83 -7.39
N LEU A 123 -14.77 -25.89 -6.63
CA LEU A 123 -14.41 -27.08 -5.85
C LEU A 123 -15.41 -27.37 -4.72
N ALA A 124 -15.93 -26.34 -4.05
CA ALA A 124 -16.96 -26.51 -3.02
C ALA A 124 -18.24 -27.12 -3.62
N LYS A 125 -18.71 -26.61 -4.75
CA LYS A 125 -19.88 -27.15 -5.48
C LYS A 125 -19.69 -28.59 -5.95
N LEU A 126 -18.49 -28.94 -6.44
CA LEU A 126 -18.16 -30.31 -6.82
C LEU A 126 -18.17 -31.27 -5.62
N ASN A 127 -17.67 -30.83 -4.46
CA ASN A 127 -17.72 -31.63 -3.25
C ASN A 127 -19.16 -31.83 -2.75
N GLU A 128 -19.99 -30.79 -2.78
CA GLU A 128 -21.40 -30.88 -2.40
C GLU A 128 -22.17 -31.85 -3.32
N ALA A 129 -21.97 -31.77 -4.64
CA ALA A 129 -22.55 -32.72 -5.60
C ALA A 129 -22.11 -34.17 -5.31
N ARG A 130 -20.84 -34.37 -4.94
CA ARG A 130 -20.30 -35.69 -4.60
C ARG A 130 -20.90 -36.27 -3.33
N GLU A 131 -21.12 -35.45 -2.30
CA GLU A 131 -21.80 -35.91 -1.08
C GLU A 131 -23.27 -36.26 -1.35
N VAL A 132 -23.97 -35.51 -2.21
CA VAL A 132 -25.33 -35.85 -2.64
C VAL A 132 -25.38 -37.19 -3.38
N GLU A 133 -24.42 -37.46 -4.27
CA GLU A 133 -24.32 -38.77 -4.94
C GLU A 133 -24.00 -39.91 -3.97
N LYS A 134 -23.11 -39.67 -3.00
CA LYS A 134 -22.77 -40.65 -1.97
C LYS A 134 -23.99 -41.03 -1.12
N VAL A 135 -24.79 -40.05 -0.69
CA VAL A 135 -26.04 -40.30 0.05
C VAL A 135 -27.03 -41.11 -0.80
N LYS A 136 -27.18 -40.80 -2.10
CA LYS A 136 -28.02 -41.60 -3.01
C LYS A 136 -27.51 -43.05 -3.15
N HIS A 137 -26.20 -43.24 -3.20
CA HIS A 137 -25.60 -44.57 -3.30
C HIS A 137 -25.78 -45.39 -2.01
N GLU A 138 -25.57 -44.78 -0.84
CA GLU A 138 -25.81 -45.44 0.46
C GLU A 138 -27.29 -45.80 0.64
N THR A 139 -28.22 -44.95 0.17
CA THR A 139 -29.66 -45.21 0.22
C THR A 139 -30.06 -46.39 -0.67
N THR A 140 -29.45 -46.52 -1.85
CA THR A 140 -29.73 -47.64 -2.78
C THR A 140 -29.10 -48.96 -2.29
N VAL A 141 -27.92 -48.93 -1.68
CA VAL A 141 -27.29 -50.10 -1.06
C VAL A 141 -28.09 -50.61 0.16
N ALA A 142 -28.62 -49.71 0.99
CA ALA A 142 -29.47 -50.07 2.14
C ALA A 142 -30.80 -50.73 1.73
N LEU A 143 -31.35 -50.36 0.57
CA LEU A 143 -32.57 -50.98 0.00
C LEU A 143 -32.32 -52.39 -0.54
N HIS A 144 -31.10 -52.72 -0.95
CA HIS A 144 -30.75 -54.07 -1.42
C HIS A 144 -30.31 -55.02 -0.30
N THR A 145 -29.77 -54.52 0.81
CA THR A 145 -29.39 -55.38 1.96
C THR A 145 -30.59 -55.86 2.79
N LYS A 146 -31.77 -55.24 2.65
CA LYS A 146 -32.99 -55.65 3.38
C LYS A 146 -33.80 -56.78 2.73
N LYS A 147 -33.37 -57.32 1.57
CA LYS A 147 -34.12 -58.34 0.81
C LYS A 147 -33.48 -59.73 0.75
N THR A 148 -32.36 -59.95 1.46
CA THR A 148 -31.60 -61.22 1.39
C THR A 148 -31.33 -61.82 2.76
N THR A 149 -32.38 -62.00 3.55
CA THR A 149 -32.34 -62.89 4.72
C THR A 149 -33.72 -63.51 4.86
N ILE A 150 -33.96 -64.67 4.25
CA ILE A 150 -34.93 -65.70 4.65
C ILE A 150 -34.80 -66.86 3.66
N ARG A 151 -34.71 -68.08 4.22
CA ARG A 151 -34.79 -69.42 3.61
C ARG A 151 -33.53 -69.99 2.96
N VAL A 152 -32.67 -70.52 3.83
CA VAL A 152 -32.00 -71.81 3.61
C VAL A 152 -32.81 -72.86 4.37
N GLY A 153 -33.13 -73.97 3.69
CA GLY A 153 -33.66 -75.18 4.30
C GLY A 153 -34.88 -75.73 3.58
N GLU A 154 -34.68 -76.62 2.61
CA GLU A 154 -35.25 -77.96 2.67
C GLU A 154 -34.72 -78.88 1.56
N GLU A 155 -34.48 -80.11 1.97
CA GLU A 155 -33.77 -81.17 1.29
C GLU A 155 -34.69 -81.94 0.34
N ARG A 156 -34.17 -82.19 -0.87
CA ARG A 156 -34.08 -83.50 -1.51
C ARG A 156 -35.27 -84.51 -1.51
N PHE A 157 -35.64 -84.86 -2.76
CA PHE A 157 -35.87 -86.22 -3.33
C PHE A 157 -37.25 -86.90 -3.18
N LEU A 158 -37.95 -86.99 -4.34
CA LEU A 158 -38.62 -88.15 -4.99
C LEU A 158 -39.41 -89.20 -4.17
N PRO A 159 -40.59 -89.60 -4.67
CA PRO A 159 -41.07 -90.99 -4.57
C PRO A 159 -41.02 -91.71 -5.93
N ASP A 160 -40.42 -92.89 -5.88
CA ASP A 160 -40.33 -93.90 -6.93
C ASP A 160 -41.65 -94.71 -6.98
N ILE A 161 -42.24 -94.90 -8.16
CA ILE A 161 -43.42 -95.76 -8.36
C ILE A 161 -43.16 -96.71 -9.52
N HIS A 162 -42.91 -97.97 -9.19
CA HIS A 162 -42.95 -99.10 -10.11
C HIS A 162 -44.33 -99.78 -10.09
N GLY A 163 -44.83 -100.12 -11.29
CA GLY A 163 -45.39 -101.45 -11.54
C GLY A 163 -46.84 -101.57 -11.99
N GLY A 164 -47.05 -101.79 -13.29
CA GLY A 164 -47.98 -102.82 -13.78
C GLY A 164 -49.21 -102.37 -14.61
N PRO A 165 -49.73 -103.25 -15.51
CA PRO A 165 -49.99 -102.86 -16.91
C PRO A 165 -51.41 -103.18 -17.43
N MET A 166 -51.83 -102.53 -18.54
CA MET A 166 -52.64 -103.11 -19.65
C MET A 166 -52.80 -102.04 -20.75
N LEU A 167 -52.07 -102.12 -21.86
CA LEU A 167 -52.39 -102.79 -23.14
C LEU A 167 -53.42 -102.09 -24.04
N ALA A 168 -52.91 -101.77 -25.25
CA ALA A 168 -53.57 -101.65 -26.57
C ALA A 168 -54.11 -100.28 -27.04
N SER A 169 -53.22 -99.43 -27.58
CA SER A 169 -53.49 -98.53 -28.73
C SER A 169 -52.23 -97.79 -29.27
N SER A 170 -51.04 -98.42 -29.20
CA SER A 170 -49.74 -97.72 -29.24
C SER A 170 -48.90 -97.90 -30.52
N THR A 171 -49.38 -97.43 -31.67
CA THR A 171 -48.49 -97.27 -32.85
C THR A 171 -48.63 -95.92 -33.56
N ALA A 172 -49.84 -95.34 -33.64
CA ALA A 172 -50.02 -94.00 -34.22
C ALA A 172 -49.74 -92.85 -33.21
N ALA A 173 -50.19 -93.01 -31.96
CA ALA A 173 -49.93 -92.03 -30.90
C ALA A 173 -48.44 -91.95 -30.53
N LEU A 174 -47.71 -93.07 -30.60
CA LEU A 174 -46.27 -93.11 -30.33
C LEU A 174 -45.47 -92.32 -31.38
N GLN A 175 -45.92 -92.30 -32.64
CA GLN A 175 -45.26 -91.58 -33.74
C GLN A 175 -45.52 -90.07 -33.68
N GLN A 176 -46.73 -89.64 -33.28
CA GLN A 176 -47.02 -88.23 -32.99
C GLN A 176 -46.33 -87.74 -31.71
N HIS A 177 -46.28 -88.57 -30.67
CA HIS A 177 -45.59 -88.26 -29.42
C HIS A 177 -44.09 -88.11 -29.66
N THR A 178 -43.45 -89.02 -30.40
CA THR A 178 -42.03 -88.88 -30.74
C THR A 178 -41.73 -87.64 -31.59
N GLN A 179 -42.60 -87.24 -32.53
CA GLN A 179 -42.41 -85.97 -33.25
C GLN A 179 -42.56 -84.73 -32.36
N MET A 180 -43.54 -84.74 -31.45
CA MET A 180 -43.75 -83.65 -30.50
C MET A 180 -42.60 -83.55 -29.49
N GLU A 181 -42.09 -84.70 -29.04
CA GLU A 181 -40.96 -84.82 -28.12
C GLU A 181 -39.66 -84.34 -28.78
N VAL A 182 -39.41 -84.69 -30.05
CA VAL A 182 -38.27 -84.15 -30.82
C VAL A 182 -38.41 -82.63 -31.03
N SER A 183 -39.63 -82.13 -31.28
CA SER A 183 -39.88 -80.69 -31.40
C SER A 183 -39.64 -79.94 -30.08
N TYR A 184 -40.12 -80.51 -28.97
CA TYR A 184 -39.91 -79.98 -27.63
C TYR A 184 -38.42 -79.99 -27.26
N GLN A 185 -37.72 -81.10 -27.50
CA GLN A 185 -36.27 -81.21 -27.29
C GLN A 185 -35.49 -80.18 -28.12
N ARG A 186 -35.83 -79.94 -29.39
CA ARG A 186 -35.20 -78.87 -30.19
C ARG A 186 -35.45 -77.49 -29.60
N LYS A 187 -36.66 -77.22 -29.09
CA LYS A 187 -37.00 -75.91 -28.52
C LYS A 187 -36.32 -75.69 -27.16
N VAL A 188 -36.21 -76.73 -26.34
CA VAL A 188 -35.43 -76.74 -25.10
C VAL A 188 -33.96 -76.49 -25.41
N LEU A 189 -33.35 -77.24 -26.34
CA LEU A 189 -31.95 -77.01 -26.75
C LEU A 189 -31.73 -75.59 -27.31
N SER A 190 -32.70 -75.04 -28.04
CA SER A 190 -32.63 -73.66 -28.53
C SER A 190 -32.68 -72.63 -27.39
N LEU A 191 -33.49 -72.87 -26.36
CA LEU A 191 -33.57 -71.99 -25.19
C LEU A 191 -32.32 -72.12 -24.31
N GLU A 192 -31.80 -73.34 -24.11
CA GLU A 192 -30.55 -73.60 -23.42
C GLU A 192 -29.38 -72.90 -24.11
N ASN A 193 -29.28 -72.97 -25.44
CA ASN A 193 -28.28 -72.24 -26.21
C ASN A 193 -28.41 -70.72 -26.08
N ARG A 194 -29.64 -70.18 -26.04
CA ARG A 194 -29.88 -68.74 -25.83
C ARG A 194 -29.50 -68.30 -24.41
N CYS A 195 -29.84 -69.11 -23.41
CA CYS A 195 -29.43 -68.89 -22.03
C CYS A 195 -27.90 -68.93 -21.88
N LEU A 196 -27.23 -69.90 -22.50
CA LEU A 196 -25.76 -69.98 -22.54
C LEU A 196 -25.15 -68.72 -23.14
N HIS A 197 -25.64 -68.29 -24.31
CA HIS A 197 -25.15 -67.06 -24.95
C HIS A 197 -25.38 -65.81 -24.07
N MET A 198 -26.51 -65.72 -23.39
CA MET A 198 -26.80 -64.61 -22.48
C MET A 198 -25.88 -64.65 -21.24
N THR A 199 -25.62 -65.83 -20.66
CA THR A 199 -24.67 -65.97 -19.55
C THR A 199 -23.25 -65.61 -19.95
N GLU A 200 -22.83 -65.94 -21.17
CA GLU A 200 -21.51 -65.60 -21.69
C GLU A 200 -21.38 -64.09 -21.97
N ASN A 201 -22.44 -63.46 -22.48
CA ASN A 201 -22.51 -62.00 -22.61
C ASN A 201 -22.44 -61.29 -21.24
N ASN A 202 -23.19 -61.77 -20.25
CA ASN A 202 -23.15 -61.21 -18.90
C ASN A 202 -21.75 -61.38 -18.27
N LYS A 203 -21.08 -62.51 -18.52
CA LYS A 203 -19.70 -62.73 -18.07
C LYS A 203 -18.72 -61.74 -18.71
N LYS A 204 -18.87 -61.44 -20.01
CA LYS A 204 -18.08 -60.40 -20.70
C LYS A 204 -18.35 -59.00 -20.13
N LEU A 205 -19.61 -58.68 -19.85
CA LEU A 205 -20.00 -57.39 -19.26
C LEU A 205 -19.38 -57.21 -17.87
N LEU A 206 -19.44 -58.24 -17.01
CA LEU A 206 -18.83 -58.24 -15.69
C LEU A 206 -17.30 -58.08 -15.77
N ALA A 207 -16.65 -58.74 -16.72
CA ALA A 207 -15.21 -58.56 -16.95
C ALA A 207 -14.86 -57.12 -17.37
N MET A 208 -15.67 -56.47 -18.21
CA MET A 208 -15.49 -55.07 -18.57
C MET A 208 -15.71 -54.13 -17.37
N ILE A 209 -16.73 -54.38 -16.54
CA ILE A 209 -16.97 -53.60 -15.31
C ILE A 209 -15.77 -53.71 -14.38
N GLN A 210 -15.27 -54.93 -14.14
CA GLN A 210 -14.08 -55.15 -13.31
C GLN A 210 -12.84 -54.42 -13.86
N GLN A 211 -12.67 -54.39 -15.19
CA GLN A 211 -11.57 -53.68 -15.82
C GLN A 211 -11.69 -52.16 -15.64
N LEU A 212 -12.90 -51.60 -15.72
CA LEU A 212 -13.15 -50.18 -15.49
C LEU A 212 -12.92 -49.81 -14.01
N GLU A 213 -13.35 -50.65 -13.07
CA GLU A 213 -13.09 -50.45 -11.64
C GLU A 213 -11.59 -50.44 -11.33
N ASN A 214 -10.83 -51.36 -11.92
CA ASN A 214 -9.38 -51.41 -11.77
C ASN A 214 -8.71 -50.15 -12.36
N ALA A 215 -9.12 -49.72 -13.55
CA ALA A 215 -8.60 -48.48 -14.16
C ALA A 215 -8.95 -47.23 -13.32
N GLN A 216 -10.15 -47.19 -12.72
CA GLN A 216 -10.56 -46.13 -11.82
C GLN A 216 -9.73 -46.13 -10.53
N ALA A 217 -9.42 -47.30 -9.98
CA ALA A 217 -8.54 -47.42 -8.81
C ALA A 217 -7.12 -46.92 -9.12
N GLU A 218 -6.56 -47.28 -10.27
CA GLU A 218 -5.24 -46.79 -10.71
C GLU A 218 -5.23 -45.27 -10.90
N ALA A 219 -6.26 -44.71 -11.54
CA ALA A 219 -6.39 -43.25 -11.70
C ALA A 219 -6.47 -42.53 -10.35
N ASN A 220 -7.20 -43.09 -9.38
CA ASN A 220 -7.28 -42.53 -8.03
C ASN A 220 -5.93 -42.56 -7.30
N VAL A 221 -5.14 -43.62 -7.48
CA VAL A 221 -3.77 -43.69 -6.93
C VAL A 221 -2.88 -42.62 -7.57
N GLN A 222 -2.96 -42.41 -8.88
CA GLN A 222 -2.21 -41.36 -9.57
C GLN A 222 -2.61 -39.95 -9.10
N ILE A 223 -3.92 -39.69 -8.93
CA ILE A 223 -4.41 -38.42 -8.38
C ILE A 223 -3.89 -38.21 -6.95
N GLY A 224 -3.84 -39.28 -6.14
CA GLY A 224 -3.26 -39.26 -4.79
C GLY A 224 -1.78 -38.84 -4.80
N ALA A 225 -0.98 -39.44 -5.68
CA ALA A 225 0.45 -39.10 -5.84
C ALA A 225 0.65 -37.63 -6.27
N LEU A 226 -0.12 -37.16 -7.26
CA LEU A 226 -0.05 -35.77 -7.74
C LEU A 226 -0.44 -34.76 -6.65
N ARG A 227 -1.42 -35.09 -5.80
CA ARG A 227 -1.78 -34.25 -4.65
C ARG A 227 -0.66 -34.18 -3.62
N GLN A 228 0.04 -35.29 -3.37
CA GLN A 228 1.18 -35.33 -2.46
C GLN A 228 2.36 -34.50 -3.00
N ASP A 229 2.64 -34.59 -4.30
CA ASP A 229 3.67 -33.79 -4.95
C ASP A 229 3.34 -32.30 -4.93
N ASN A 230 2.08 -31.92 -5.18
CA ASN A 230 1.64 -30.53 -5.06
C ASN A 230 1.76 -30.00 -3.63
N ALA A 231 1.41 -30.80 -2.62
CA ALA A 231 1.59 -30.42 -1.22
C ALA A 231 3.07 -30.18 -0.90
N ARG A 232 3.96 -31.06 -1.39
CA ARG A 232 5.40 -30.89 -1.23
C ARG A 232 5.91 -29.61 -1.92
N LEU A 233 5.53 -29.37 -3.17
CA LEU A 233 5.92 -28.15 -3.89
C LEU A 233 5.41 -26.88 -3.20
N SER A 234 4.21 -26.92 -2.62
CA SER A 234 3.68 -25.80 -1.81
C SER A 234 4.57 -25.53 -0.60
N THR A 235 4.98 -26.56 0.14
CA THR A 235 5.89 -26.39 1.29
C THR A 235 7.29 -25.89 0.88
N GLU A 236 7.81 -26.35 -0.26
CA GLU A 236 9.07 -25.84 -0.81
C GLU A 236 8.96 -24.37 -1.22
N ALA A 237 7.83 -23.96 -1.80
CA ALA A 237 7.54 -22.56 -2.14
C ALA A 237 7.42 -21.67 -0.89
N GLU A 238 6.76 -22.14 0.17
CA GLU A 238 6.68 -21.43 1.45
C GLU A 238 8.07 -21.24 2.10
N ASN A 239 8.92 -22.27 2.05
CA ASN A 239 10.30 -22.19 2.55
C ASN A 239 11.16 -21.20 1.75
N LEU A 240 11.01 -21.17 0.42
CA LEU A 240 11.63 -20.17 -0.44
C LEU A 240 11.15 -18.76 -0.09
N ASN A 241 9.84 -18.58 0.13
CA ASN A 241 9.26 -17.29 0.48
C ASN A 241 9.75 -16.79 1.85
N SER A 242 9.89 -17.68 2.84
CA SER A 242 10.54 -17.41 4.13
C SER A 242 11.98 -16.93 3.95
N THR A 243 12.75 -17.61 3.09
CA THR A 243 14.13 -17.25 2.78
C THR A 243 14.22 -15.87 2.11
N ILE A 244 13.37 -15.60 1.13
CA ILE A 244 13.28 -14.29 0.44
C ILE A 244 12.93 -13.19 1.44
N THR A 245 12.00 -13.45 2.37
CA THR A 245 11.60 -12.50 3.41
C THR A 245 12.76 -12.20 4.36
N SER A 246 13.49 -13.22 4.81
CA SER A 246 14.69 -13.06 5.65
C SER A 246 15.80 -12.27 4.94
N GLN A 247 16.08 -12.58 3.68
CA GLN A 247 17.07 -11.84 2.88
C GLN A 247 16.64 -10.38 2.64
N SER A 248 15.36 -10.14 2.40
CA SER A 248 14.82 -8.79 2.24
C SER A 248 14.97 -7.97 3.52
N ALA A 249 14.69 -8.56 4.69
CA ALA A 249 14.92 -7.91 5.98
C ALA A 249 16.40 -7.55 6.19
N LEU A 250 17.32 -8.44 5.83
CA LEU A 250 18.77 -8.19 5.91
C LEU A 250 19.20 -7.04 4.97
N ILE A 251 18.67 -7.00 3.74
CA ILE A 251 18.94 -5.90 2.79
C ILE A 251 18.43 -4.57 3.33
N VAL A 252 17.24 -4.54 3.94
CA VAL A 252 16.69 -3.32 4.58
C VAL A 252 17.57 -2.89 5.75
N GLY A 253 18.03 -3.81 6.59
CA GLY A 253 18.96 -3.53 7.69
C GLY A 253 20.30 -2.97 7.20
N LEU A 254 20.87 -3.53 6.13
CA LEU A 254 22.09 -3.01 5.51
C LEU A 254 21.88 -1.61 4.93
N ARG A 255 20.75 -1.34 4.26
CA ARG A 255 20.43 0.00 3.73
C ARG A 255 20.31 1.03 4.85
N SER A 256 19.67 0.69 5.96
CA SER A 256 19.58 1.58 7.13
C SER A 256 20.97 1.86 7.72
N THR A 257 21.82 0.83 7.82
CA THR A 257 23.22 0.98 8.29
C THR A 257 24.03 1.89 7.35
N VAL A 258 23.90 1.73 6.04
CA VAL A 258 24.57 2.58 5.05
C VAL A 258 24.07 4.03 5.15
N GLN A 259 22.77 4.25 5.33
CA GLN A 259 22.22 5.59 5.55
C GLN A 259 22.75 6.22 6.83
N LYS A 260 22.88 5.45 7.91
CA LYS A 260 23.46 5.93 9.17
C LYS A 260 24.94 6.33 8.98
N LEU A 261 25.72 5.48 8.33
CA LEU A 261 27.13 5.79 8.02
C LEU A 261 27.27 7.04 7.14
N SER A 262 26.35 7.25 6.19
CA SER A 262 26.32 8.47 5.37
C SER A 262 25.98 9.72 6.19
N ARG A 263 25.07 9.63 7.17
CA ARG A 263 24.81 10.74 8.11
C ARG A 263 26.03 11.02 9.00
N ASP A 264 26.68 9.98 9.48
CA ASP A 264 27.90 10.11 10.29
C ASP A 264 29.04 10.74 9.48
N GLU A 265 29.17 10.41 8.19
CA GLU A 265 30.12 11.05 7.27
C GLU A 265 29.85 12.56 7.13
N HIS A 266 28.59 12.97 6.99
CA HIS A 266 28.22 14.38 6.99
C HIS A 266 28.55 15.10 8.30
N LEU A 267 28.30 14.45 9.46
CA LEU A 267 28.66 15.01 10.76
C LEU A 267 30.18 15.17 10.92
N VAL A 268 30.96 14.21 10.43
CA VAL A 268 32.43 14.30 10.43
C VAL A 268 32.90 15.46 9.55
N GLU A 269 32.28 15.67 8.39
CA GLU A 269 32.62 16.78 7.50
C GLU A 269 32.24 18.14 8.12
N ASP A 270 31.09 18.24 8.82
CA ASP A 270 30.70 19.44 9.56
C ASP A 270 31.67 19.75 10.71
N LEU A 271 32.12 18.73 11.44
CA LEU A 271 33.14 18.86 12.47
C LEU A 271 34.49 19.29 11.89
N ARG A 272 34.88 18.75 10.72
CA ARG A 272 36.08 19.19 10.00
C ARG A 272 35.97 20.66 9.60
N ASN A 273 34.85 21.08 9.01
CA ASN A 273 34.60 22.47 8.63
C ASN A 273 34.65 23.42 9.84
N THR A 274 34.13 22.98 10.99
CA THR A 274 34.20 23.71 12.25
C THR A 274 35.63 23.82 12.77
N LEU A 275 36.40 22.73 12.73
CA LEU A 275 37.80 22.71 13.11
C LEU A 275 38.64 23.65 12.22
N GLU A 276 38.41 23.65 10.91
CA GLU A 276 39.06 24.56 9.97
C GLU A 276 38.70 26.04 10.22
N ARG A 277 37.46 26.32 10.63
CA ARG A 277 37.06 27.67 11.06
C ARG A 277 37.81 28.08 12.33
N CYS A 278 37.83 27.22 13.36
CA CYS A 278 38.56 27.49 14.60
C CYS A 278 40.07 27.67 14.35
N GLN A 279 40.67 26.90 13.44
CA GLN A 279 42.08 27.07 13.05
C GLN A 279 42.33 28.42 12.40
N ARG A 280 41.44 28.87 11.50
CA ARG A 280 41.54 30.21 10.89
C ARG A 280 41.43 31.32 11.93
N GLU A 281 40.50 31.20 12.88
CA GLU A 281 40.34 32.16 13.97
C GLU A 281 41.57 32.19 14.88
N LEU A 282 42.15 31.03 15.21
CA LEU A 282 43.37 30.94 16.00
C LEU A 282 44.55 31.64 15.29
N GLU A 283 44.71 31.45 13.98
CA GLU A 283 45.76 32.14 13.21
C GLU A 283 45.54 33.65 13.16
N LEU A 284 44.29 34.13 13.09
CA LEU A 284 43.97 35.55 13.21
C LEU A 284 44.32 36.10 14.60
N VAL A 285 44.05 35.34 15.66
CA VAL A 285 44.43 35.71 17.04
C VAL A 285 45.94 35.78 17.19
N LYS A 286 46.69 34.78 16.68
CA LYS A 286 48.17 34.80 16.68
C LYS A 286 48.72 36.02 15.94
N LYS A 287 48.13 36.38 14.79
CA LYS A 287 48.52 37.57 14.03
C LYS A 287 48.26 38.85 14.83
N ARG A 288 47.12 38.94 15.54
CA ARG A 288 46.80 40.06 16.42
C ARG A 288 47.75 40.15 17.61
N GLU A 289 48.08 39.02 18.23
CA GLU A 289 49.05 38.95 19.31
C GLU A 289 50.43 39.43 18.85
N LYS A 290 50.88 39.00 17.67
CA LYS A 290 52.14 39.47 17.09
C LYS A 290 52.15 40.99 16.89
N LEU A 291 51.09 41.56 16.34
CA LEU A 291 50.96 43.02 16.18
C LEU A 291 50.97 43.75 17.53
N LEU A 292 50.31 43.20 18.55
CA LEU A 292 50.33 43.76 19.91
C LEU A 292 51.73 43.69 20.54
N GLN A 293 52.47 42.59 20.31
CA GLN A 293 53.86 42.46 20.77
C GLN A 293 54.78 43.48 20.06
N GLU A 294 54.59 43.68 18.76
CA GLU A 294 55.32 44.69 17.97
C GLU A 294 55.02 46.12 18.46
N GLU A 295 53.74 46.47 18.69
CA GLU A 295 53.36 47.78 19.27
C GLU A 295 53.89 47.94 20.70
N HIS A 296 53.83 46.92 21.53
CA HIS A 296 54.40 46.97 22.88
C HIS A 296 55.92 47.19 22.84
N ALA A 297 56.64 46.51 21.94
CA ALA A 297 58.07 46.73 21.72
C ALA A 297 58.36 48.16 21.24
N ARG A 298 57.52 48.70 20.34
CA ARG A 298 57.60 50.07 19.84
C ARG A 298 57.39 51.10 20.95
N LEU A 299 56.35 50.92 21.76
CA LEU A 299 56.07 51.77 22.93
C LEU A 299 57.21 51.71 23.95
N LYS A 300 57.76 50.52 24.21
CA LYS A 300 58.92 50.36 25.09
C LYS A 300 60.16 51.08 24.56
N ALA A 301 60.42 51.01 23.25
CA ALA A 301 61.52 51.73 22.62
C ALA A 301 61.31 53.25 22.69
N ALA A 302 60.10 53.75 22.42
CA ALA A 302 59.74 55.16 22.54
C ALA A 302 59.90 55.66 23.99
N ALA A 303 59.42 54.90 24.97
CA ALA A 303 59.57 55.24 26.39
C ALA A 303 61.05 55.27 26.83
N ASN A 304 61.87 54.34 26.33
CA ASN A 304 63.31 54.36 26.57
C ASN A 304 63.98 55.59 25.92
N GLN A 305 63.60 55.95 24.70
CA GLN A 305 64.11 57.14 24.01
C GLN A 305 63.70 58.42 24.74
N GLU A 306 62.46 58.51 25.24
CA GLU A 306 62.01 59.63 26.07
C GLU A 306 62.77 59.70 27.39
N LYS A 307 63.03 58.55 28.04
CA LYS A 307 63.86 58.47 29.25
C LYS A 307 65.29 58.93 28.98
N GLU A 308 65.89 58.51 27.87
CA GLU A 308 67.22 58.96 27.45
C GLU A 308 67.22 60.47 27.14
N ALA A 309 66.22 60.98 26.43
CA ALA A 309 66.07 62.41 26.16
C ALA A 309 65.89 63.23 27.44
N LEU A 310 65.14 62.70 28.42
CA LEU A 310 64.97 63.32 29.73
C LEU A 310 66.29 63.31 30.51
N MET A 311 67.02 62.19 30.51
CA MET A 311 68.36 62.08 31.10
C MET A 311 69.34 63.06 30.45
N SER A 312 69.35 63.19 29.12
CA SER A 312 70.17 64.18 28.41
C SER A 312 69.77 65.61 28.75
N LYS A 313 68.47 65.90 28.91
CA LYS A 313 68.00 67.21 29.39
C LYS A 313 68.44 67.47 30.83
N ILE A 314 68.35 66.49 31.73
CA ILE A 314 68.80 66.60 33.13
C ILE A 314 70.31 66.85 33.19
N LEU A 315 71.10 66.10 32.43
CA LEU A 315 72.54 66.32 32.31
C LEU A 315 72.84 67.69 31.71
N GLY A 316 72.09 68.13 30.70
CA GLY A 316 72.17 69.47 30.14
C GLY A 316 71.82 70.56 31.15
N PHE A 317 70.80 70.35 31.99
CA PHE A 317 70.46 71.25 33.09
C PHE A 317 71.55 71.28 34.17
N GLN A 318 72.13 70.13 34.54
CA GLN A 318 73.25 70.06 35.47
C GLN A 318 74.49 70.78 34.91
N GLN A 319 74.78 70.62 33.62
CA GLN A 319 75.89 71.30 32.95
C GLN A 319 75.63 72.80 32.78
N HIS A 320 74.37 73.21 32.58
CA HIS A 320 73.97 74.62 32.56
C HIS A 320 74.01 75.25 33.95
N LEU A 321 73.64 74.52 35.00
CA LEU A 321 73.77 74.94 36.40
C LEU A 321 75.24 75.11 36.78
N GLN A 322 76.11 74.19 36.36
CA GLN A 322 77.57 74.32 36.53
C GLN A 322 78.20 75.47 35.72
N ARG A 323 77.53 75.95 34.64
CA ARG A 323 77.97 77.12 33.86
C ARG A 323 77.31 78.43 34.31
N SER A 324 76.22 78.40 35.08
CA SER A 324 75.48 79.60 35.50
C SER A 324 75.91 80.20 36.84
N ASP A 325 76.97 79.66 37.46
CA ASP A 325 77.61 80.29 38.63
C ASP A 325 78.48 81.52 38.25
N THR A 326 78.49 81.92 36.98
CA THR A 326 79.03 83.20 36.55
C THR A 326 77.97 84.08 35.90
N VAL A 327 77.52 85.04 36.71
CA VAL A 327 77.00 86.37 36.34
C VAL A 327 75.53 86.42 35.94
N GLY A 328 74.78 87.16 36.76
CA GLY A 328 73.36 87.44 36.61
C GLY A 328 73.03 88.36 35.43
N GLY A 329 71.76 88.29 35.08
CA GLY A 329 71.11 89.14 34.09
C GLY A 329 70.47 88.29 32.99
N ASN A 330 69.21 87.89 33.17
CA ASN A 330 68.32 87.50 32.06
C ASN A 330 66.86 87.30 32.52
N VAL A 331 66.25 88.39 33.02
CA VAL A 331 64.79 88.50 33.17
C VAL A 331 64.07 88.31 31.82
N THR A 332 64.70 88.75 30.73
CA THR A 332 64.26 88.58 29.34
C THR A 332 64.13 87.12 28.89
N ALA A 333 64.97 86.22 29.40
CA ALA A 333 64.88 84.80 29.05
C ALA A 333 63.68 84.11 29.71
N LEU A 334 63.31 84.54 30.91
CA LEU A 334 62.10 84.07 31.60
C LEU A 334 60.84 84.62 30.95
N GLU A 335 60.82 85.87 30.53
CA GLU A 335 59.71 86.46 29.77
C GLU A 335 59.46 85.74 28.44
N MET A 336 60.50 85.36 27.69
CA MET A 336 60.32 84.57 26.47
C MET A 336 59.75 83.17 26.73
N LYS A 337 60.04 82.58 27.89
CA LYS A 337 59.53 81.26 28.26
C LYS A 337 58.06 81.33 28.68
N ILE A 338 57.66 82.39 29.38
CA ILE A 338 56.25 82.66 29.73
C ILE A 338 55.43 82.82 28.45
N LYS A 339 55.88 83.64 27.50
CA LYS A 339 55.19 83.84 26.20
C LYS A 339 55.03 82.55 25.39
N ARG A 340 55.97 81.60 25.52
CA ARG A 340 55.87 80.30 24.83
C ARG A 340 54.79 79.42 25.46
N LEU A 341 54.73 79.37 26.78
CA LEU A 341 53.73 78.58 27.51
C LEU A 341 52.32 79.15 27.32
N GLU A 342 52.19 80.47 27.19
CA GLU A 342 50.90 81.10 26.85
C GLU A 342 50.40 80.66 25.46
N LYS A 343 51.28 80.59 24.45
CA LYS A 343 50.90 80.06 23.12
C LYS A 343 50.51 78.58 23.13
N GLU A 344 51.19 77.76 23.92
CA GLU A 344 50.84 76.34 24.05
C GLU A 344 49.48 76.16 24.74
N LYS A 345 49.17 77.00 25.74
CA LYS A 345 47.85 77.02 26.38
C LYS A 345 46.74 77.38 25.38
N GLU A 346 46.95 78.41 24.56
CA GLU A 346 45.98 78.81 23.52
C GLU A 346 45.72 77.67 22.52
N ALA A 347 46.77 76.96 22.09
CA ALA A 347 46.63 75.82 21.17
C ALA A 347 45.79 74.67 21.78
N LEU A 348 46.03 74.32 23.04
CA LEU A 348 45.26 73.27 23.73
C LEU A 348 43.80 73.67 23.97
N GLU A 349 43.52 74.97 24.13
CA GLU A 349 42.17 75.48 24.31
C GLU A 349 41.34 75.31 23.02
N VAL A 350 41.94 75.56 21.85
CA VAL A 350 41.33 75.29 20.53
C VAL A 350 41.02 73.80 20.33
N ASP A 351 41.95 72.91 20.70
CA ASP A 351 41.73 71.47 20.59
C ASP A 351 40.59 70.98 21.50
N ARG A 352 40.47 71.57 22.69
CA ARG A 352 39.37 71.29 23.64
C ARG A 352 38.02 71.72 23.06
N GLU A 353 37.94 72.89 22.46
CA GLU A 353 36.72 73.37 21.80
C GLU A 353 36.32 72.49 20.61
N ALA A 354 37.30 72.06 19.80
CA ALA A 354 37.08 71.13 18.70
C ALA A 354 36.55 69.77 19.19
N ALA A 355 37.07 69.26 20.32
CA ALA A 355 36.57 68.03 20.94
C ALA A 355 35.12 68.20 21.47
N ASN A 356 34.82 69.33 22.13
CA ASN A 356 33.47 69.62 22.61
C ASN A 356 32.45 69.72 21.47
N SER A 357 32.81 70.34 20.35
CA SER A 357 31.95 70.39 19.16
C SER A 357 31.62 68.99 18.62
N ARG A 358 32.60 68.07 18.60
CA ARG A 358 32.36 66.67 18.21
C ARG A 358 31.43 65.94 19.17
N CYS A 359 31.57 66.14 20.48
CA CYS A 359 30.67 65.57 21.48
C CYS A 359 29.24 66.07 21.32
N ASN A 360 29.04 67.36 21.08
CA ASN A 360 27.71 67.93 20.85
C ASN A 360 27.04 67.35 19.59
N ASN A 361 27.79 67.18 18.50
CA ASN A 361 27.26 66.55 17.28
C ASN A 361 26.86 65.09 17.50
N LEU A 362 27.64 64.33 18.29
CA LEU A 362 27.28 62.96 18.66
C LEU A 362 26.02 62.93 19.53
N HIS A 363 25.90 63.86 20.49
CA HIS A 363 24.73 63.96 21.35
C HIS A 363 23.45 64.18 20.54
N THR A 364 23.46 65.13 19.59
CA THR A 364 22.31 65.37 18.69
C THR A 364 21.91 64.13 17.89
N ARG A 365 22.88 63.34 17.41
CA ARG A 365 22.59 62.09 16.68
C ARG A 365 21.96 61.03 17.57
N VAL A 366 22.38 60.92 18.83
CA VAL A 366 21.78 60.00 19.79
C VAL A 366 20.32 60.39 20.05
N THR A 367 20.06 61.68 20.29
CA THR A 367 18.68 62.16 20.50
C THR A 367 17.75 61.90 19.31
N GLN A 368 18.26 62.02 18.07
CA GLN A 368 17.48 61.69 16.87
C GLN A 368 17.16 60.19 16.76
N LEU A 369 18.08 59.32 17.16
CA LEU A 369 17.84 57.87 17.18
C LEU A 369 16.81 57.49 18.25
N ASP A 370 16.87 58.13 19.42
CA ASP A 370 15.90 57.91 20.49
C ASP A 370 14.49 58.29 20.03
N GLN A 371 14.34 59.45 19.36
CA GLN A 371 13.05 59.88 18.81
C GLN A 371 12.47 58.89 17.79
N LEU A 372 13.29 58.40 16.85
CA LEU A 372 12.84 57.39 15.88
C LEU A 372 12.41 56.09 16.58
N SER A 373 13.11 55.68 17.63
CA SER A 373 12.76 54.48 18.39
C SER A 373 11.39 54.60 19.07
N GLU A 374 11.04 55.79 19.56
CA GLU A 374 9.75 56.05 20.20
C GLU A 374 8.59 56.03 19.18
N GLU A 375 8.80 56.58 17.99
CA GLU A 375 7.83 56.50 16.88
C GLU A 375 7.56 55.05 16.46
N PHE A 376 8.60 54.20 16.39
CA PHE A 376 8.45 52.77 16.10
C PHE A 376 7.64 52.04 17.19
N VAL A 377 7.87 52.35 18.47
CA VAL A 377 7.10 51.76 19.58
C VAL A 377 5.62 52.16 19.49
N GLN A 378 5.33 53.41 19.13
CA GLN A 378 3.95 53.87 18.98
C GLN A 378 3.25 53.21 17.79
N MET A 379 3.93 53.05 16.66
CA MET A 379 3.41 52.32 15.50
C MET A 379 3.16 50.84 15.84
N LYS A 380 4.03 50.21 16.64
CA LYS A 380 3.83 48.83 17.08
C LYS A 380 2.56 48.67 17.91
N LYS A 381 2.31 49.60 18.84
CA LYS A 381 1.10 49.58 19.68
C LYS A 381 -0.19 49.72 18.86
N THR A 382 -0.20 50.57 17.83
CA THR A 382 -1.39 50.73 16.97
C THR A 382 -1.64 49.48 16.13
N MET A 383 -0.58 48.83 15.65
CA MET A 383 -0.69 47.54 14.95
C MET A 383 -1.17 46.41 15.86
N GLU A 384 -0.66 46.32 17.09
CA GLU A 384 -1.11 45.33 18.08
C GLU A 384 -2.61 45.49 18.41
N LYS A 385 -3.08 46.73 18.55
CA LYS A 385 -4.51 47.01 18.75
C LYS A 385 -5.36 46.57 17.55
N ALA A 386 -4.94 46.93 16.33
CA ALA A 386 -5.66 46.52 15.12
C ALA A 386 -5.69 44.99 14.95
N SER A 387 -4.61 44.30 15.34
CA SER A 387 -4.56 42.83 15.36
C SER A 387 -5.59 42.24 16.32
N ALA A 388 -5.69 42.78 17.55
CA ALA A 388 -6.65 42.33 18.55
C ALA A 388 -8.11 42.52 18.08
N ASP A 389 -8.41 43.64 17.42
CA ASP A 389 -9.75 43.90 16.87
C ASP A 389 -10.11 42.89 15.76
N VAL A 390 -9.15 42.53 14.90
CA VAL A 390 -9.34 41.51 13.85
C VAL A 390 -9.52 40.12 14.45
N GLU A 391 -8.76 39.76 15.49
CA GLU A 391 -8.91 38.48 16.19
C GLU A 391 -10.30 38.35 16.83
N ALA A 392 -10.84 39.43 17.40
CA ALA A 392 -12.20 39.44 17.95
C ALA A 392 -13.26 39.16 16.88
N VAL A 393 -13.15 39.79 15.69
CA VAL A 393 -14.07 39.54 14.57
C VAL A 393 -13.93 38.11 14.03
N LEU A 394 -12.70 37.58 13.96
CA LEU A 394 -12.46 36.19 13.57
C LEU A 394 -13.06 35.19 14.56
N ALA A 395 -13.05 35.50 15.85
CA ALA A 395 -13.67 34.65 16.87
C ALA A 395 -15.20 34.58 16.69
N THR A 396 -15.87 35.72 16.48
CA THR A 396 -17.32 35.78 16.25
C THR A 396 -17.72 35.04 14.97
N THR A 397 -16.99 35.25 13.88
CA THR A 397 -17.29 34.57 12.60
C THR A 397 -17.05 33.06 12.65
N ARG A 398 -16.06 32.59 13.41
CA ARG A 398 -15.87 31.15 13.68
C ARG A 398 -17.06 30.54 14.42
N GLN A 399 -17.58 31.25 15.42
CA GLN A 399 -18.75 30.80 16.17
C GLN A 399 -20.02 30.72 15.29
N GLU A 400 -20.21 31.70 14.41
CA GLU A 400 -21.32 31.68 13.43
C GLU A 400 -21.18 30.53 12.43
N LEU A 401 -19.95 30.25 11.96
CA LEU A 401 -19.68 29.13 11.06
C LEU A 401 -19.96 27.78 11.74
N GLU A 402 -19.53 27.61 12.99
CA GLU A 402 -19.77 26.39 13.77
C GLU A 402 -21.28 26.15 13.97
N THR A 403 -22.04 27.23 14.23
CA THR A 403 -23.50 27.18 14.29
C THR A 403 -24.13 26.76 12.94
N CYS A 404 -23.55 27.18 11.82
CA CYS A 404 -24.02 26.82 10.48
C CYS A 404 -23.71 25.35 10.15
N ILE A 405 -22.51 24.88 10.48
CA ILE A 405 -22.10 23.47 10.33
C ILE A 405 -23.03 22.56 11.14
N GLN A 406 -23.36 22.94 12.38
CA GLN A 406 -24.31 22.20 13.21
C GLN A 406 -25.68 22.08 12.55
N LYS A 407 -26.22 23.17 12.01
CA LYS A 407 -27.51 23.16 11.27
C LYS A 407 -27.46 22.30 10.00
N GLN A 408 -26.31 22.28 9.31
CA GLN A 408 -26.12 21.43 8.14
C GLN A 408 -26.11 19.95 8.54
N GLN A 409 -25.38 19.58 9.60
CA GLN A 409 -25.35 18.20 10.09
C GLN A 409 -26.74 17.72 10.51
N GLU A 410 -27.53 18.57 11.19
CA GLU A 410 -28.92 18.26 11.52
C GLU A 410 -29.80 18.07 10.27
N ALA A 411 -29.54 18.82 9.19
CA ALA A 411 -30.25 18.64 7.93
C ALA A 411 -29.82 17.37 7.18
N GLU A 412 -28.54 17.01 7.23
CA GLU A 412 -28.00 15.77 6.65
C GLU A 412 -28.55 14.54 7.37
N VAL A 413 -28.64 14.55 8.70
CA VAL A 413 -29.28 13.47 9.47
C VAL A 413 -30.75 13.30 9.06
N ARG A 414 -31.51 14.41 8.96
CA ARG A 414 -32.91 14.36 8.49
C ARG A 414 -33.04 13.83 7.05
N ALA A 415 -32.08 14.14 6.19
CA ALA A 415 -32.06 13.62 4.81
C ALA A 415 -31.76 12.12 4.79
N GLN A 416 -30.80 11.64 5.59
CA GLN A 416 -30.48 10.22 5.72
C GLN A 416 -31.65 9.40 6.30
N GLU A 417 -32.38 9.96 7.27
CA GLU A 417 -33.61 9.34 7.79
C GLU A 417 -34.70 9.23 6.71
N ALA A 418 -34.85 10.25 5.86
CA ALA A 418 -35.78 10.22 4.73
C ALA A 418 -35.35 9.22 3.64
N GLU A 419 -34.05 9.07 3.37
CA GLU A 419 -33.50 8.07 2.46
C GLU A 419 -33.69 6.64 2.98
N ALA A 420 -33.49 6.41 4.29
CA ALA A 420 -33.77 5.13 4.93
C ALA A 420 -35.26 4.77 4.84
N HIS A 421 -36.14 5.75 5.06
CA HIS A 421 -37.58 5.57 4.87
C HIS A 421 -37.94 5.22 3.42
N ASN A 422 -37.35 5.91 2.43
CA ASN A 422 -37.56 5.59 1.02
C ASN A 422 -37.04 4.20 0.63
N THR A 423 -35.93 3.76 1.22
CA THR A 423 -35.41 2.40 1.01
C THR A 423 -36.41 1.36 1.53
N GLY A 424 -36.99 1.57 2.72
CA GLY A 424 -38.05 0.71 3.24
C GLY A 424 -39.31 0.68 2.37
N VAL A 425 -39.71 1.83 1.80
CA VAL A 425 -40.82 1.90 0.82
C VAL A 425 -40.49 1.12 -0.46
N GLN A 426 -39.24 1.15 -0.90
CA GLN A 426 -38.80 0.44 -2.10
C GLN A 426 -38.72 -1.08 -1.87
N GLU A 427 -38.28 -1.53 -0.70
CA GLU A 427 -38.32 -2.94 -0.30
C GLU A 427 -39.76 -3.46 -0.24
N LEU A 428 -40.69 -2.66 0.32
CA LEU A 428 -42.11 -3.00 0.34
C LEU A 428 -42.70 -3.11 -1.07
N SER A 429 -42.29 -2.24 -1.99
CA SER A 429 -42.70 -2.30 -3.40
C SER A 429 -42.21 -3.58 -4.09
N VAL A 430 -40.97 -4.00 -3.85
CA VAL A 430 -40.42 -5.26 -4.38
C VAL A 430 -41.16 -6.47 -3.80
N LEU A 431 -41.51 -6.42 -2.50
CA LEU A 431 -42.28 -7.48 -1.86
C LEU A 431 -43.69 -7.58 -2.44
N LEU A 432 -44.36 -6.45 -2.69
CA LEU A 432 -45.67 -6.40 -3.35
C LEU A 432 -45.60 -6.97 -4.78
N GLN A 433 -44.59 -6.59 -5.56
CA GLN A 433 -44.39 -7.16 -6.90
C GLN A 433 -44.16 -8.68 -6.88
N THR A 434 -43.43 -9.17 -5.88
CA THR A 434 -43.21 -10.61 -5.69
C THR A 434 -44.52 -11.31 -5.36
N ARG A 435 -45.35 -10.72 -4.49
CA ARG A 435 -46.67 -11.25 -4.15
C ARG A 435 -47.62 -11.25 -5.34
N ASP A 436 -47.59 -10.23 -6.18
CA ASP A 436 -48.37 -10.20 -7.41
C ASP A 436 -47.98 -11.31 -8.40
N GLU A 437 -46.68 -11.65 -8.48
CA GLU A 437 -46.22 -12.77 -9.30
C GLU A 437 -46.67 -14.13 -8.73
N GLU A 438 -46.61 -14.28 -7.41
CA GLU A 438 -47.14 -15.47 -6.71
C GLU A 438 -48.64 -15.62 -6.95
N ILE A 439 -49.41 -14.54 -6.83
CA ILE A 439 -50.86 -14.52 -7.11
C ILE A 439 -51.12 -14.88 -8.57
N ARG A 440 -50.36 -14.34 -9.52
CA ARG A 440 -50.51 -14.68 -10.94
C ARG A 440 -50.21 -16.16 -11.21
N THR A 441 -49.19 -16.70 -10.56
CA THR A 441 -48.84 -18.12 -10.65
C THR A 441 -49.93 -19.00 -10.04
N LEU A 442 -50.49 -18.60 -8.90
CA LEU A 442 -51.61 -19.29 -8.25
C LEU A 442 -52.87 -19.24 -9.12
N MET A 443 -53.23 -18.09 -9.68
CA MET A 443 -54.35 -17.97 -10.63
C MET A 443 -54.17 -18.91 -11.82
N LYS A 444 -52.97 -19.00 -12.39
CA LYS A 444 -52.69 -19.92 -13.50
C LYS A 444 -52.87 -21.39 -13.08
N LYS A 445 -52.49 -21.75 -11.85
CA LYS A 445 -52.72 -23.10 -11.31
C LYS A 445 -54.20 -23.37 -11.04
N VAL A 446 -54.95 -22.38 -10.55
CA VAL A 446 -56.40 -22.50 -10.35
C VAL A 446 -57.10 -22.77 -11.68
N MET A 447 -56.77 -22.00 -12.72
CA MET A 447 -57.32 -22.24 -14.07
C MET A 447 -56.99 -23.65 -14.59
N GLN A 448 -55.75 -24.13 -14.38
CA GLN A 448 -55.39 -25.51 -14.76
C GLN A 448 -56.19 -26.56 -13.99
N LEU A 449 -56.44 -26.34 -12.70
CA LEU A 449 -57.25 -27.25 -11.89
C LEU A 449 -58.73 -27.22 -12.27
N GLU A 450 -59.24 -26.06 -12.69
CA GLU A 450 -60.60 -25.94 -13.25
C GLU A 450 -60.72 -26.72 -14.56
N ASP A 451 -59.76 -26.59 -15.48
CA ASP A 451 -59.70 -27.37 -16.72
C ASP A 451 -59.64 -28.89 -16.43
N ASP A 452 -58.79 -29.32 -15.48
CA ASP A 452 -58.67 -30.73 -15.07
C ASP A 452 -59.97 -31.25 -14.42
N PHE A 453 -60.67 -30.39 -13.68
CA PHE A 453 -61.96 -30.72 -13.06
C PHE A 453 -63.05 -30.90 -14.12
N GLU A 454 -63.13 -29.99 -15.10
CA GLU A 454 -64.04 -30.13 -16.24
C GLU A 454 -63.75 -31.40 -17.04
N GLU A 455 -62.49 -31.74 -17.28
CA GLU A 455 -62.11 -32.98 -17.97
C GLU A 455 -62.56 -34.21 -17.17
N ARG A 456 -62.37 -34.20 -15.85
CA ARG A 456 -62.86 -35.28 -14.97
C ARG A 456 -64.37 -35.39 -14.98
N ASP A 457 -65.09 -34.28 -14.99
CA ASP A 457 -66.56 -34.27 -15.04
C ASP A 457 -67.07 -34.82 -16.38
N GLN A 458 -66.42 -34.47 -17.49
CA GLN A 458 -66.67 -35.06 -18.81
C GLN A 458 -66.39 -36.57 -18.84
N ARG A 459 -65.33 -37.05 -18.18
CA ARG A 459 -65.07 -38.49 -18.06
C ARG A 459 -66.11 -39.18 -17.17
N CYS A 460 -66.53 -38.57 -16.07
CA CYS A 460 -67.55 -39.11 -15.18
C CYS A 460 -68.92 -39.24 -15.88
N THR A 461 -69.30 -38.23 -16.66
CA THR A 461 -70.53 -38.27 -17.48
C THR A 461 -70.43 -39.34 -18.57
N GLY A 462 -69.28 -39.47 -19.26
CA GLY A 462 -69.05 -40.55 -20.22
C GLY A 462 -69.13 -41.95 -19.60
N LEU A 463 -68.58 -42.14 -18.39
CA LEU A 463 -68.69 -43.40 -17.65
C LEU A 463 -70.13 -43.67 -17.17
N GLN A 464 -70.91 -42.64 -16.83
CA GLN A 464 -72.34 -42.80 -16.53
C GLN A 464 -73.13 -43.24 -17.75
N ASP A 465 -72.83 -42.71 -18.93
CA ASP A 465 -73.45 -43.14 -20.19
C ASP A 465 -73.09 -44.59 -20.53
N GLU A 466 -71.82 -44.98 -20.36
CA GLU A 466 -71.39 -46.36 -20.53
C GLU A 466 -72.06 -47.30 -19.52
N LEU A 467 -72.21 -46.88 -18.27
CA LEU A 467 -72.95 -47.62 -17.24
C LEU A 467 -74.42 -47.78 -17.63
N HIS A 468 -75.07 -46.72 -18.12
CA HIS A 468 -76.45 -46.79 -18.61
C HIS A 468 -76.59 -47.72 -19.82
N LYS A 469 -75.63 -47.69 -20.75
CA LYS A 469 -75.57 -48.59 -21.90
C LYS A 469 -75.38 -50.05 -21.46
N ALA A 470 -74.44 -50.33 -20.57
CA ALA A 470 -74.23 -51.65 -20.03
C ALA A 470 -75.47 -52.15 -19.28
N ASN A 471 -76.17 -51.27 -18.55
CA ASN A 471 -77.39 -51.63 -17.83
C ASN A 471 -78.57 -51.92 -18.80
N THR A 472 -78.66 -51.22 -19.93
CA THR A 472 -79.63 -51.54 -21.00
C THR A 472 -79.30 -52.84 -21.71
N GLU A 473 -78.02 -53.12 -21.98
CA GLU A 473 -77.56 -54.41 -22.52
C GLU A 473 -77.83 -55.57 -21.54
N LEU A 474 -77.63 -55.35 -20.24
CA LEU A 474 -77.95 -56.32 -19.18
C LEU A 474 -79.46 -56.58 -19.07
N GLN A 475 -80.28 -55.56 -19.33
CA GLN A 475 -81.73 -55.68 -19.38
C GLN A 475 -82.20 -56.42 -20.65
N GLY A 476 -81.49 -56.27 -21.77
CA GLY A 476 -81.67 -57.07 -22.99
C GLY A 476 -81.28 -58.54 -22.80
N LEU A 477 -80.20 -58.82 -22.06
CA LEU A 477 -79.80 -60.19 -21.70
C LEU A 477 -80.78 -60.87 -20.74
N LYS A 478 -81.46 -60.10 -19.87
CA LYS A 478 -82.58 -60.61 -19.05
C LYS A 478 -83.84 -60.96 -19.86
N GLN A 479 -84.02 -60.40 -21.07
CA GLN A 479 -85.10 -60.79 -21.97
C GLN A 479 -84.76 -62.01 -22.86
N LEU A 480 -83.50 -62.47 -22.84
CA LEU A 480 -83.02 -63.66 -23.55
C LEU A 480 -82.91 -64.90 -22.65
N SER A 481 -83.32 -64.83 -21.37
CA SER A 481 -83.28 -65.95 -20.42
C SER A 481 -84.60 -66.71 -20.24
N ASP A 482 -85.63 -66.40 -21.02
CA ASP A 482 -86.93 -67.10 -21.01
C ASP A 482 -87.12 -67.97 -22.28
N ASP A 483 -86.03 -68.56 -22.82
CA ASP A 483 -86.06 -69.45 -23.98
C ASP A 483 -85.67 -70.89 -23.57
N GLU A 484 -86.67 -71.78 -23.47
CA GLU A 484 -86.61 -73.15 -22.92
C GLU A 484 -85.66 -74.11 -23.66
N THR A 485 -85.02 -73.68 -24.74
CA THR A 485 -84.13 -74.51 -25.57
C THR A 485 -82.65 -74.50 -25.14
N VAL A 486 -82.21 -73.54 -24.30
CA VAL A 486 -80.81 -73.44 -23.84
C VAL A 486 -80.51 -74.33 -22.62
N GLN A 487 -81.54 -74.71 -21.85
CA GLN A 487 -81.39 -75.55 -20.65
C GLN A 487 -81.02 -77.01 -20.97
N ALA A 488 -81.30 -77.48 -22.20
CA ALA A 488 -81.01 -78.85 -22.63
C ALA A 488 -79.57 -79.05 -23.16
N LEU A 489 -78.90 -78.00 -23.67
CA LEU A 489 -77.53 -78.09 -24.20
C LEU A 489 -76.43 -77.91 -23.14
N GLN A 490 -76.77 -77.39 -21.96
CA GLN A 490 -75.82 -77.17 -20.86
C GLN A 490 -75.50 -78.44 -20.06
N MET A 491 -76.40 -79.42 -20.00
CA MET A 491 -76.14 -80.71 -19.32
C MET A 491 -75.19 -81.63 -20.09
N ALA A 492 -75.01 -81.44 -21.41
CA ALA A 492 -74.17 -82.30 -22.24
C ALA A 492 -72.67 -81.89 -22.25
N ARG A 493 -72.33 -80.64 -21.90
CA ARG A 493 -70.93 -80.14 -21.89
C ARG A 493 -70.25 -80.19 -20.52
N GLN A 494 -70.97 -80.53 -19.46
CA GLN A 494 -70.52 -80.36 -18.08
C GLN A 494 -69.66 -81.51 -17.50
N LYS A 495 -69.28 -82.51 -18.30
CA LYS A 495 -68.62 -83.74 -17.78
C LYS A 495 -67.16 -83.99 -18.18
N ALA A 496 -66.50 -83.11 -18.94
CA ALA A 496 -65.08 -83.33 -19.31
C ALA A 496 -64.15 -82.09 -19.32
N ALA A 497 -64.66 -80.88 -19.07
CA ALA A 497 -63.85 -79.64 -19.07
C ALA A 497 -64.04 -78.76 -17.82
N THR A 498 -64.66 -79.32 -16.76
CA THR A 498 -65.26 -78.55 -15.66
C THR A 498 -64.43 -78.42 -14.39
N TYR A 499 -63.23 -78.99 -14.32
CA TYR A 499 -62.33 -78.72 -13.20
C TYR A 499 -61.30 -77.63 -13.54
N GLU A 500 -60.57 -77.75 -14.65
CA GLU A 500 -59.50 -76.80 -15.00
C GLU A 500 -60.01 -75.40 -15.38
N ALA A 501 -61.06 -75.31 -16.19
CA ALA A 501 -61.65 -74.03 -16.57
C ALA A 501 -62.34 -73.34 -15.38
N LEU A 502 -62.86 -74.13 -14.43
CA LEU A 502 -63.55 -73.61 -13.26
C LEU A 502 -62.57 -73.16 -12.18
N THR A 503 -61.39 -73.80 -12.06
CA THR A 503 -60.27 -73.26 -11.27
C THR A 503 -59.74 -71.97 -11.87
N LEU A 504 -59.50 -71.90 -13.18
CA LEU A 504 -59.00 -70.67 -13.81
C LEU A 504 -59.99 -69.51 -13.70
N LEU A 505 -61.29 -69.76 -13.90
CA LEU A 505 -62.33 -68.73 -13.71
C LEU A 505 -62.47 -68.31 -12.24
N ASN A 506 -62.27 -69.22 -11.27
CA ASN A 506 -62.26 -68.83 -9.85
C ASN A 506 -61.01 -68.04 -9.48
N GLU A 507 -59.85 -68.36 -10.06
CA GLU A 507 -58.61 -67.62 -9.89
C GLU A 507 -58.72 -66.22 -10.50
N GLU A 508 -59.26 -66.09 -11.71
CA GLU A 508 -59.55 -64.80 -12.34
C GLU A 508 -60.59 -64.00 -11.56
N LYS A 509 -61.67 -64.62 -11.11
CA LYS A 509 -62.67 -63.96 -10.27
C LYS A 509 -62.03 -63.44 -8.98
N LYS A 510 -61.20 -64.25 -8.31
CA LYS A 510 -60.50 -63.85 -7.07
C LYS A 510 -59.48 -62.75 -7.33
N ALA A 511 -58.79 -62.78 -8.47
CA ALA A 511 -57.88 -61.71 -8.88
C ALA A 511 -58.63 -60.39 -9.15
N LEU A 512 -59.80 -60.45 -9.79
CA LEU A 512 -60.65 -59.28 -10.04
C LEU A 512 -61.27 -58.74 -8.75
N GLU A 513 -61.71 -59.61 -7.83
CA GLU A 513 -62.20 -59.21 -6.50
C GLU A 513 -61.09 -58.53 -5.68
N GLU A 514 -59.86 -59.03 -5.74
CA GLU A 514 -58.71 -58.39 -5.07
C GLU A 514 -58.33 -57.06 -5.72
N GLN A 515 -58.39 -56.96 -7.06
CA GLN A 515 -58.20 -55.68 -7.75
C GLN A 515 -59.28 -54.67 -7.38
N LEU A 516 -60.54 -55.08 -7.30
CA LEU A 516 -61.64 -54.22 -6.85
C LEU A 516 -61.41 -53.74 -5.42
N ARG A 517 -61.00 -54.65 -4.52
CA ARG A 517 -60.65 -54.32 -3.13
C ARG A 517 -59.53 -53.28 -3.06
N LEU A 518 -58.45 -53.44 -3.84
CA LEU A 518 -57.33 -52.50 -3.88
C LEU A 518 -57.72 -51.13 -4.46
N VAL A 519 -58.60 -51.10 -5.48
CA VAL A 519 -59.12 -49.85 -6.03
C VAL A 519 -60.00 -49.14 -5.00
N GLN A 520 -60.80 -49.88 -4.26
CA GLN A 520 -61.69 -49.34 -3.23
C GLN A 520 -60.90 -48.78 -2.04
N GLU A 521 -59.85 -49.49 -1.58
CA GLU A 521 -58.90 -48.99 -0.58
C GLU A 521 -58.18 -47.71 -1.05
N ARG A 522 -57.76 -47.65 -2.32
CA ARG A 522 -57.16 -46.43 -2.90
C ARG A 522 -58.14 -45.25 -2.92
N LEU A 523 -59.39 -45.51 -3.30
CA LEU A 523 -60.42 -44.47 -3.36
C LEU A 523 -60.77 -43.94 -1.96
N GLU A 524 -60.78 -44.80 -0.95
CA GLU A 524 -60.96 -44.41 0.45
C GLU A 524 -59.76 -43.62 0.98
N ALA A 525 -58.53 -44.01 0.63
CA ALA A 525 -57.33 -43.26 0.98
C ALA A 525 -57.30 -41.86 0.32
N GLU A 526 -57.67 -41.74 -0.96
CA GLU A 526 -57.78 -40.45 -1.64
C GLU A 526 -58.86 -39.56 -1.02
N ARG A 527 -60.00 -40.14 -0.62
CA ARG A 527 -61.05 -39.39 0.11
C ARG A 527 -60.56 -38.88 1.46
N ALA A 528 -59.77 -39.66 2.19
CA ALA A 528 -59.20 -39.23 3.47
C ALA A 528 -58.22 -38.05 3.28
N VAL A 529 -57.34 -38.12 2.28
CA VAL A 529 -56.40 -37.04 1.94
C VAL A 529 -57.14 -35.76 1.52
N LEU A 530 -58.19 -35.88 0.70
CA LEU A 530 -59.05 -34.75 0.33
C LEU A 530 -59.73 -34.11 1.55
N HIS A 531 -60.10 -34.90 2.54
CA HIS A 531 -60.71 -34.38 3.77
C HIS A 531 -59.68 -33.62 4.62
N GLU A 532 -58.47 -34.16 4.78
CA GLU A 532 -57.35 -33.48 5.46
C GLU A 532 -56.95 -32.17 4.76
N GLU A 533 -56.96 -32.15 3.41
CA GLU A 533 -56.68 -30.93 2.64
C GLU A 533 -57.79 -29.87 2.82
N LYS A 534 -59.06 -30.31 2.89
CA LYS A 534 -60.19 -29.43 3.15
C LYS A 534 -60.09 -28.81 4.56
N ASP A 535 -59.80 -29.61 5.57
CA ASP A 535 -59.63 -29.16 6.95
C ASP A 535 -58.42 -28.20 7.07
N GLY A 536 -57.34 -28.48 6.34
CA GLY A 536 -56.20 -27.57 6.22
C GLY A 536 -56.56 -26.21 5.61
N LYS A 537 -57.40 -26.19 4.56
CA LYS A 537 -57.89 -24.95 3.94
C LYS A 537 -58.80 -24.16 4.87
N GLU A 538 -59.71 -24.82 5.59
CA GLU A 538 -60.57 -24.16 6.58
C GLU A 538 -59.75 -23.53 7.71
N ASN A 539 -58.67 -24.18 8.17
CA ASN A 539 -57.76 -23.61 9.17
C ASN A 539 -56.98 -22.40 8.65
N ILE A 540 -56.54 -22.40 7.39
CA ILE A 540 -55.85 -21.25 6.77
C ILE A 540 -56.82 -20.07 6.63
N LEU A 541 -58.07 -20.32 6.20
CA LEU A 541 -59.09 -19.28 6.10
C LEU A 541 -59.38 -18.65 7.47
N ALA A 542 -59.53 -19.48 8.52
CA ALA A 542 -59.72 -18.97 9.88
C ALA A 542 -58.54 -18.12 10.38
N ALA A 543 -57.30 -18.48 10.03
CA ALA A 543 -56.11 -17.69 10.35
C ALA A 543 -56.07 -16.34 9.60
N LEU A 544 -56.48 -16.33 8.33
CA LEU A 544 -56.57 -15.10 7.54
C LEU A 544 -57.62 -14.14 8.08
N ASP A 545 -58.78 -14.65 8.51
CA ASP A 545 -59.82 -13.84 9.15
C ASP A 545 -59.33 -13.24 10.49
N ALA A 546 -58.57 -14.00 11.29
CA ALA A 546 -57.97 -13.49 12.52
C ALA A 546 -56.94 -12.37 12.25
N HIS A 547 -56.14 -12.50 11.18
CA HIS A 547 -55.21 -11.45 10.78
C HIS A 547 -55.91 -10.19 10.26
N ALA A 548 -57.03 -10.35 9.52
CA ALA A 548 -57.82 -9.22 9.06
C ALA A 548 -58.37 -8.38 10.24
N LEU A 549 -58.87 -9.03 11.30
CA LEU A 549 -59.31 -8.36 12.52
C LEU A 549 -58.18 -7.59 13.22
N THR A 550 -56.97 -8.17 13.26
CA THR A 550 -55.78 -7.53 13.86
C THR A 550 -55.37 -6.27 13.09
N ILE A 551 -55.45 -6.31 11.76
CA ILE A 551 -55.15 -5.15 10.91
C ILE A 551 -56.17 -4.03 11.15
N GLU A 552 -57.45 -4.37 11.32
CA GLU A 552 -58.50 -3.39 11.58
C GLU A 552 -58.35 -2.71 12.95
N GLU A 553 -57.87 -3.43 13.97
CA GLU A 553 -57.51 -2.85 15.27
C GLU A 553 -56.32 -1.87 15.17
N LEU A 554 -55.26 -2.25 14.45
CA LEU A 554 -54.09 -1.38 14.24
C LEU A 554 -54.43 -0.14 13.41
N GLN A 555 -55.38 -0.23 12.48
CA GLN A 555 -55.88 0.93 11.74
C GLN A 555 -56.66 1.89 12.64
N LYS A 556 -57.47 1.38 13.57
CA LYS A 556 -58.18 2.21 14.56
C LYS A 556 -57.21 2.90 15.51
N GLU A 557 -56.16 2.20 15.95
CA GLU A 557 -55.13 2.77 16.83
C GLU A 557 -54.32 3.88 16.14
N ASN A 558 -53.94 3.68 14.87
CA ASN A 558 -53.28 4.72 14.08
C ASN A 558 -54.16 5.96 13.85
N MET A 559 -55.46 5.77 13.61
CA MET A 559 -56.41 6.88 13.49
C MET A 559 -56.51 7.69 14.78
N ALA A 560 -56.55 7.03 15.94
CA ALA A 560 -56.60 7.70 17.24
C ALA A 560 -55.33 8.52 17.54
N LEU A 561 -54.15 8.02 17.15
CA LEU A 561 -52.87 8.74 17.30
C LEU A 561 -52.78 9.98 16.38
N LEU A 562 -53.37 9.91 15.19
CA LEU A 562 -53.46 11.03 14.24
C LEU A 562 -54.40 12.15 14.73
N GLU A 563 -55.42 11.80 15.50
CA GLU A 563 -56.34 12.76 16.11
C GLU A 563 -55.70 13.47 17.31
N GLN A 564 -54.95 12.73 18.15
CA GLN A 564 -54.17 13.32 19.24
C GLN A 564 -53.09 14.32 18.79
N THR A 565 -52.54 14.16 17.58
CA THR A 565 -51.52 15.09 17.04
C THR A 565 -52.11 16.35 16.40
N LYS A 566 -53.41 16.35 16.07
CA LYS A 566 -54.11 17.56 15.56
C LYS A 566 -54.57 18.50 16.68
N ASP A 567 -54.90 17.96 17.85
CA ASP A 567 -55.46 18.76 18.95
C ASP A 567 -54.41 19.47 19.83
N SER A 568 -53.11 19.29 19.57
CA SER A 568 -52.03 19.91 20.37
C SER A 568 -51.44 21.22 19.79
N ARG A 569 -52.11 21.91 18.86
CA ARG A 569 -51.70 23.26 18.41
C ARG A 569 -52.68 24.34 18.90
N VAL A 570 -52.26 25.06 19.94
CA VAL A 570 -52.91 26.26 20.50
C VAL A 570 -52.73 27.48 19.56
N PRO A 571 -53.73 28.37 19.42
CA PRO A 571 -53.69 29.51 18.50
C PRO A 571 -53.32 30.83 19.19
N ASP A 572 -52.67 31.75 18.46
CA ASP A 572 -52.62 33.17 18.84
C ASP A 572 -53.06 34.11 17.69
N LYS A 573 -53.94 35.03 18.12
CA LYS A 573 -54.59 36.24 17.58
C LYS A 573 -53.65 37.20 16.79
N ALA A 574 -54.06 38.17 15.95
CA ALA A 574 -55.35 38.76 15.55
C ALA A 574 -55.16 39.75 14.36
N GLY A 575 -56.26 40.04 13.64
CA GLY A 575 -56.61 41.34 13.03
C GLY A 575 -56.10 41.64 11.61
N THR A 576 -56.79 42.35 10.70
CA THR A 576 -58.12 42.99 10.67
C THR A 576 -58.41 43.39 9.20
N GLU A 577 -59.58 43.00 8.69
CA GLU A 577 -60.51 43.63 7.72
C GLU A 577 -60.15 44.21 6.31
N VAL A 578 -61.22 44.14 5.50
CA VAL A 578 -61.58 44.86 4.25
C VAL A 578 -61.03 44.21 2.96
N GLY A 579 -61.80 43.60 2.05
CA GLY A 579 -63.24 43.64 1.78
C GLY A 579 -63.48 44.23 0.39
N VAL A 580 -63.71 43.40 -0.63
CA VAL A 580 -64.36 43.82 -1.90
C VAL A 580 -65.20 42.67 -2.46
N GLN A 581 -66.48 42.96 -2.62
CA GLN A 581 -67.55 42.14 -3.20
C GLN A 581 -67.41 42.02 -4.72
N THR A 582 -68.01 40.99 -5.30
CA THR A 582 -68.67 41.11 -6.61
C THR A 582 -69.97 40.31 -6.64
N ASP A 583 -70.97 41.01 -7.17
CA ASP A 583 -72.36 40.67 -7.42
C ASP A 583 -72.61 39.41 -8.24
N GLU A 584 -73.76 38.77 -8.00
CA GLU A 584 -74.87 38.72 -8.97
C GLU A 584 -76.10 38.04 -8.35
N GLN A 585 -77.18 38.79 -8.06
CA GLN A 585 -78.55 38.24 -8.05
C GLN A 585 -79.64 39.34 -8.12
N LEU A 586 -80.26 39.43 -9.31
CA LEU A 586 -81.69 39.58 -9.64
C LEU A 586 -82.66 40.42 -8.76
N VAL A 587 -83.09 41.55 -9.34
CA VAL A 587 -84.48 42.04 -9.62
C VAL A 587 -85.53 42.09 -8.49
N SER A 588 -86.05 43.31 -8.19
CA SER A 588 -87.47 43.71 -8.42
C SER A 588 -87.70 45.24 -8.26
N PRO A 589 -88.77 45.85 -8.85
CA PRO A 589 -88.91 47.30 -9.04
C PRO A 589 -90.14 47.96 -8.38
N GLU A 590 -90.05 49.26 -8.03
CA GLU A 590 -91.17 50.26 -8.07
C GLU A 590 -90.66 51.67 -7.67
N ALA A 591 -90.54 52.62 -8.62
CA ALA A 591 -91.47 53.71 -8.96
C ALA A 591 -91.22 55.02 -8.15
N HIS A 592 -90.65 56.06 -8.79
CA HIS A 592 -91.32 57.29 -9.31
C HIS A 592 -91.75 58.29 -8.22
N ALA A 593 -91.66 59.61 -8.34
CA ALA A 593 -91.13 60.57 -9.31
C ALA A 593 -91.42 61.96 -8.71
N GLN A 594 -90.50 62.92 -8.79
CA GLN A 594 -90.72 64.38 -8.75
C GLN A 594 -89.38 65.05 -8.44
N THR A 595 -88.76 65.73 -9.41
CA THR A 595 -87.80 66.84 -9.17
C THR A 595 -87.30 67.38 -10.50
N LEU A 596 -88.01 68.39 -11.02
CA LEU A 596 -87.58 69.16 -12.20
C LEU A 596 -87.19 70.61 -11.84
N ASN A 597 -87.18 70.96 -10.54
CA ASN A 597 -86.75 72.27 -10.04
C ASN A 597 -85.34 72.27 -9.42
N GLU A 598 -84.71 71.11 -9.23
CA GLU A 598 -83.33 71.00 -8.70
C GLU A 598 -82.26 71.12 -9.81
N LEU A 599 -82.68 71.22 -11.09
CA LEU A 599 -81.77 71.13 -12.23
C LEU A 599 -80.98 72.42 -12.51
N GLU A 600 -81.39 73.56 -11.95
CA GLU A 600 -80.75 74.86 -12.23
C GLU A 600 -79.73 75.25 -11.15
N GLU A 601 -79.92 74.80 -9.91
CA GLU A 601 -78.97 74.97 -8.81
C GLU A 601 -77.77 74.02 -8.96
N THR A 602 -78.03 72.79 -9.42
CA THR A 602 -77.00 71.77 -9.71
C THR A 602 -76.03 72.17 -10.83
N THR A 603 -76.46 73.00 -11.79
CA THR A 603 -75.57 73.45 -12.88
C THR A 603 -74.50 74.44 -12.42
N SER A 604 -74.76 75.27 -11.41
CA SER A 604 -73.76 76.22 -10.90
C SER A 604 -72.76 75.56 -9.96
N GLU A 605 -73.20 74.56 -9.20
CA GLU A 605 -72.31 73.72 -8.38
C GLU A 605 -71.39 72.85 -9.25
N LEU A 606 -71.87 72.38 -10.41
CA LEU A 606 -71.08 71.59 -11.36
C LEU A 606 -69.89 72.35 -11.97
N GLU A 607 -70.00 73.66 -12.18
CA GLU A 607 -68.89 74.46 -12.71
C GLU A 607 -67.82 74.75 -11.65
N SER A 608 -68.22 74.98 -10.39
CA SER A 608 -67.27 75.11 -9.27
C SER A 608 -66.51 73.80 -9.04
N LEU A 609 -67.23 72.67 -9.04
CA LEU A 609 -66.64 71.35 -8.87
C LEU A 609 -65.70 70.97 -10.01
N ARG A 610 -65.92 71.47 -11.24
CA ARG A 610 -64.99 71.27 -12.35
C ARG A 610 -63.66 71.99 -12.14
N SER A 611 -63.68 73.24 -11.66
CA SER A 611 -62.44 73.97 -11.40
C SER A 611 -61.61 73.30 -10.29
N GLU A 612 -62.26 72.81 -9.23
CA GLU A 612 -61.57 72.05 -8.18
C GLU A 612 -61.02 70.70 -8.68
N LEU A 613 -61.70 70.08 -9.63
CA LEU A 613 -61.24 68.84 -10.28
C LEU A 613 -59.99 69.07 -11.12
N ASP A 614 -59.92 70.18 -11.85
CA ASP A 614 -58.76 70.53 -12.67
C ASP A 614 -57.53 70.83 -11.79
N ASP A 615 -57.70 71.57 -10.68
CA ASP A 615 -56.62 71.82 -9.71
C ASP A 615 -56.14 70.54 -9.01
N LEU A 616 -57.07 69.61 -8.69
CA LEU A 616 -56.73 68.30 -8.13
C LEU A 616 -56.02 67.40 -9.14
N GLN A 617 -56.37 67.51 -10.42
CA GLN A 617 -55.74 66.76 -11.50
C GLN A 617 -54.28 67.20 -11.70
N GLU A 618 -54.01 68.51 -11.68
CA GLU A 618 -52.64 69.04 -11.78
C GLU A 618 -51.76 68.61 -10.59
N SER A 619 -52.31 68.67 -9.38
CA SER A 619 -51.65 68.19 -8.16
C SER A 619 -51.37 66.66 -8.20
N HIS A 620 -52.30 65.89 -8.75
CA HIS A 620 -52.12 64.45 -8.94
C HIS A 620 -50.99 64.14 -9.92
N ASP A 621 -50.89 64.89 -11.02
CA ASP A 621 -49.86 64.69 -12.04
C ASP A 621 -48.46 65.05 -11.50
N GLU A 622 -48.33 66.14 -10.73
CA GLU A 622 -47.07 66.48 -10.04
C GLU A 622 -46.64 65.41 -9.02
N LEU A 623 -47.60 64.84 -8.30
CA LEU A 623 -47.33 63.76 -7.35
C LEU A 623 -46.91 62.47 -8.07
N HIS A 624 -47.54 62.17 -9.22
CA HIS A 624 -47.19 61.01 -10.04
C HIS A 624 -45.75 61.11 -10.56
N ASP A 625 -45.35 62.28 -11.06
CA ASP A 625 -43.96 62.52 -11.52
C ASP A 625 -42.95 62.40 -10.37
N THR A 626 -43.31 62.85 -9.18
CA THR A 626 -42.47 62.71 -7.98
C THR A 626 -42.29 61.23 -7.60
N ILE A 627 -43.37 60.44 -7.62
CA ILE A 627 -43.33 59.00 -7.35
C ILE A 627 -42.47 58.27 -8.39
N GLN A 628 -42.59 58.64 -9.67
CA GLN A 628 -41.81 58.03 -10.74
C GLN A 628 -40.30 58.30 -10.58
N ASN A 629 -39.93 59.53 -10.21
CA ASN A 629 -38.53 59.89 -9.94
C ASN A 629 -37.97 59.14 -8.71
N LEU A 630 -38.77 58.97 -7.65
CA LEU A 630 -38.37 58.19 -6.48
C LEU A 630 -38.14 56.71 -6.83
N ARG A 631 -38.99 56.12 -7.67
CA ARG A 631 -38.81 54.73 -8.16
C ARG A 631 -37.52 54.57 -8.96
N GLN A 632 -37.24 55.50 -9.88
CA GLN A 632 -35.99 55.45 -10.66
C GLN A 632 -34.75 55.56 -9.78
N ASN A 633 -34.78 56.41 -8.74
CA ASN A 633 -33.67 56.52 -7.78
C ASN A 633 -33.51 55.24 -6.94
N GLN A 634 -34.62 54.62 -6.53
CA GLN A 634 -34.60 53.34 -5.83
C GLN A 634 -33.96 52.23 -6.69
N ASP A 635 -34.31 52.14 -7.96
CA ASP A 635 -33.74 51.15 -8.89
C ASP A 635 -32.22 51.35 -9.07
N GLN A 636 -31.76 52.61 -9.16
CA GLN A 636 -30.33 52.91 -9.27
C GLN A 636 -29.56 52.53 -8.00
N ILE A 637 -30.13 52.78 -6.82
CA ILE A 637 -29.53 52.38 -5.54
C ILE A 637 -29.49 50.85 -5.44
N GLU A 638 -30.55 50.15 -5.85
CA GLU A 638 -30.61 48.69 -5.81
C GLU A 638 -29.57 48.05 -6.73
N VAL A 639 -29.35 48.60 -7.94
CA VAL A 639 -28.29 48.14 -8.85
C VAL A 639 -26.89 48.40 -8.26
N GLY A 640 -26.67 49.56 -7.64
CA GLY A 640 -25.41 49.88 -6.95
C GLY A 640 -25.13 48.94 -5.78
N TYR A 641 -26.16 48.63 -4.98
CA TYR A 641 -26.10 47.69 -3.88
C TYR A 641 -25.80 46.26 -4.37
N LYS A 642 -26.51 45.77 -5.39
CA LYS A 642 -26.28 44.43 -5.98
C LYS A 642 -24.85 44.26 -6.50
N LYS A 643 -24.27 45.29 -7.14
CA LYS A 643 -22.87 45.26 -7.59
C LYS A 643 -21.88 45.18 -6.42
N THR A 644 -22.14 45.93 -5.36
CA THR A 644 -21.29 45.95 -4.17
C THR A 644 -21.36 44.62 -3.42
N VAL A 645 -22.56 44.08 -3.21
CA VAL A 645 -22.78 42.76 -2.60
C VAL A 645 -22.13 41.65 -3.42
N SER A 646 -22.24 41.68 -4.75
CA SER A 646 -21.60 40.67 -5.62
C SER A 646 -20.07 40.71 -5.52
N ARG A 647 -19.48 41.91 -5.41
CA ARG A 647 -18.02 42.07 -5.24
C ARG A 647 -17.54 41.55 -3.87
N GLU A 648 -18.27 41.84 -2.80
CA GLU A 648 -17.94 41.34 -1.46
C GLU A 648 -18.23 39.84 -1.32
N ARG A 649 -19.25 39.33 -2.00
CA ARG A 649 -19.51 37.89 -2.12
C ARG A 649 -18.36 37.17 -2.81
N TYR A 650 -17.87 37.69 -3.93
CA TYR A 650 -16.70 37.10 -4.61
C TYR A 650 -15.43 37.13 -3.74
N LYS A 651 -15.21 38.22 -2.99
CA LYS A 651 -14.08 38.30 -2.05
C LYS A 651 -14.21 37.29 -0.91
N SER A 652 -15.39 37.21 -0.29
CA SER A 652 -15.63 36.25 0.80
C SER A 652 -15.53 34.81 0.32
N GLU A 653 -16.05 34.47 -0.86
CA GLU A 653 -15.88 33.16 -1.49
C GLU A 653 -14.40 32.84 -1.81
N SER A 654 -13.63 33.84 -2.26
CA SER A 654 -12.18 33.71 -2.47
C SER A 654 -11.43 33.48 -1.15
N PHE A 655 -11.73 34.26 -0.10
CA PHE A 655 -11.14 34.06 1.23
C PHE A 655 -11.55 32.72 1.84
N GLN A 656 -12.79 32.28 1.67
CA GLN A 656 -13.27 30.98 2.13
C GLN A 656 -12.55 29.84 1.39
N SER A 657 -12.31 30.01 0.08
CA SER A 657 -11.52 29.06 -0.71
C SER A 657 -10.07 29.01 -0.22
N GLN A 658 -9.47 30.16 0.11
CA GLN A 658 -8.10 30.23 0.64
C GLN A 658 -7.99 29.65 2.05
N LEU A 659 -8.98 29.89 2.92
CA LEU A 659 -9.07 29.26 4.24
C LEU A 659 -9.21 27.74 4.14
N LYS A 660 -10.03 27.26 3.20
CA LYS A 660 -10.18 25.82 2.95
C LYS A 660 -8.87 25.19 2.45
N LEU A 661 -8.13 25.90 1.60
CA LEU A 661 -6.80 25.47 1.17
C LEU A 661 -5.82 25.37 2.36
N LEU A 662 -5.76 26.39 3.20
CA LEU A 662 -4.91 26.40 4.40
C LEU A 662 -5.32 25.33 5.43
N GLN A 663 -6.62 25.08 5.59
CA GLN A 663 -7.13 24.00 6.44
C GLN A 663 -6.71 22.63 5.90
N ASN A 664 -6.78 22.42 4.58
CA ASN A 664 -6.31 21.19 3.95
C ASN A 664 -4.79 21.04 4.12
N GLU A 665 -4.01 22.10 3.90
CA GLU A 665 -2.56 22.10 4.11
C GLU A 665 -2.19 21.81 5.57
N ASN A 666 -2.90 22.39 6.54
CA ASN A 666 -2.72 22.08 7.96
C ASN A 666 -3.10 20.64 8.30
N GLY A 667 -4.16 20.10 7.67
CA GLY A 667 -4.54 18.70 7.79
C GLY A 667 -3.42 17.78 7.30
N GLU A 668 -2.90 18.02 6.09
CA GLU A 668 -1.77 17.29 5.53
C GLU A 668 -0.51 17.42 6.41
N LEU A 669 -0.24 18.59 6.96
CA LEU A 669 0.92 18.82 7.83
C LEU A 669 0.76 18.05 9.15
N SER A 670 -0.45 18.03 9.71
CA SER A 670 -0.78 17.29 10.93
C SER A 670 -0.65 15.78 10.71
N GLU A 671 -1.15 15.26 9.59
CA GLU A 671 -0.97 13.85 9.21
C GLU A 671 0.51 13.50 9.00
N LYS A 672 1.29 14.38 8.36
CA LYS A 672 2.74 14.22 8.21
C LYS A 672 3.45 14.22 9.56
N MET A 673 3.06 15.09 10.49
CA MET A 673 3.62 15.14 11.84
C MET A 673 3.29 13.87 12.62
N GLU A 674 2.04 13.40 12.58
CA GLU A 674 1.64 12.15 13.22
C GLU A 674 2.40 10.94 12.64
N ALA A 675 2.58 10.90 11.31
CA ALA A 675 3.38 9.87 10.64
C ALA A 675 4.85 9.92 11.09
N LEU A 676 5.44 11.11 11.22
CA LEU A 676 6.80 11.29 11.74
C LEU A 676 6.92 10.84 13.19
N CYS A 677 5.96 11.18 14.06
CA CYS A 677 5.94 10.69 15.45
C CYS A 677 5.84 9.16 15.52
N LYS A 678 4.99 8.54 14.70
CA LYS A 678 4.88 7.07 14.61
C LYS A 678 6.19 6.44 14.14
N ASN A 679 6.88 7.06 13.16
CA ASN A 679 8.17 6.57 12.69
C ASN A 679 9.27 6.73 13.74
N LEU A 680 9.29 7.85 14.47
CA LEU A 680 10.24 8.09 15.57
C LEU A 680 10.06 7.05 16.69
N MET A 681 8.83 6.74 17.08
CA MET A 681 8.54 5.71 18.07
C MET A 681 9.00 4.32 17.61
N LYS A 682 8.82 3.98 16.33
CA LYS A 682 9.31 2.71 15.76
C LYS A 682 10.83 2.63 15.74
N GLU A 683 11.51 3.71 15.35
CA GLU A 683 12.97 3.79 15.40
C GLU A 683 13.50 3.68 16.84
N GLN A 684 12.83 4.32 17.80
CA GLN A 684 13.19 4.21 19.21
C GLN A 684 13.03 2.77 19.72
N GLN A 685 11.92 2.11 19.40
CA GLN A 685 11.72 0.69 19.72
C GLN A 685 12.77 -0.22 19.08
N LEU A 686 13.16 0.05 17.82
CA LEU A 686 14.21 -0.70 17.14
C LEU A 686 15.57 -0.49 17.84
N ASN A 687 15.88 0.74 18.24
CA ASN A 687 17.10 1.07 18.94
C ASN A 687 17.16 0.43 20.34
N ASP A 688 16.05 0.42 21.06
CA ASP A 688 15.93 -0.26 22.36
C ASP A 688 16.12 -1.77 22.20
N ALA A 689 15.52 -2.38 21.17
CA ALA A 689 15.71 -3.79 20.84
C ALA A 689 17.17 -4.11 20.50
N GLN A 690 17.81 -3.30 19.65
CA GLN A 690 19.23 -3.45 19.31
C GLN A 690 20.13 -3.26 20.53
N THR A 691 19.80 -2.31 21.40
CA THR A 691 20.54 -2.10 22.65
C THR A 691 20.44 -3.32 23.54
N LEU A 692 19.26 -3.96 23.61
CA LEU A 692 19.03 -5.18 24.37
C LEU A 692 19.77 -6.40 23.76
N GLU A 693 19.83 -6.51 22.44
CA GLU A 693 20.66 -7.52 21.76
C GLU A 693 22.15 -7.30 22.01
N VAL A 694 22.62 -6.05 21.97
CA VAL A 694 24.02 -5.72 22.24
C VAL A 694 24.37 -5.98 23.71
N THR A 695 23.45 -5.74 24.65
CA THR A 695 23.69 -6.07 26.07
C THR A 695 23.69 -7.58 26.30
N ASP A 696 22.80 -8.35 25.67
CA ASP A 696 22.82 -9.82 25.72
C ASP A 696 24.10 -10.38 25.09
N LEU A 697 24.50 -9.89 23.91
CA LEU A 697 25.76 -10.26 23.27
C LEU A 697 26.96 -9.91 24.15
N LYS A 698 26.99 -8.72 24.76
CA LYS A 698 28.03 -8.34 25.73
C LYS A 698 28.01 -9.30 26.92
N GLN A 699 26.86 -9.67 27.44
CA GLN A 699 26.74 -10.61 28.56
C GLN A 699 27.25 -12.01 28.19
N ARG A 700 26.94 -12.50 26.98
CA ARG A 700 27.44 -13.79 26.47
C ARG A 700 28.95 -13.76 26.19
N VAL A 701 29.46 -12.70 25.56
CA VAL A 701 30.90 -12.55 25.26
C VAL A 701 31.73 -12.32 26.52
N LEU A 702 31.16 -11.62 27.51
CA LEU A 702 31.78 -11.42 28.82
C LEU A 702 31.47 -12.56 29.79
N SER A 703 30.78 -13.62 29.35
CA SER A 703 30.58 -14.80 30.19
C SER A 703 31.93 -15.38 30.57
N ARG A 704 32.03 -15.80 31.83
CA ARG A 704 33.27 -16.32 32.39
C ARG A 704 33.72 -17.57 31.63
N GLU A 705 32.76 -18.36 31.15
CA GLU A 705 32.95 -19.55 30.34
C GLU A 705 33.59 -19.21 28.98
N ALA A 706 33.06 -18.22 28.26
CA ALA A 706 33.62 -17.79 26.98
C ALA A 706 35.02 -17.21 27.13
N ILE A 707 35.25 -16.38 28.16
CA ILE A 707 36.58 -15.84 28.46
C ILE A 707 37.57 -16.96 28.79
N ASN A 708 37.16 -17.95 29.60
CA ASN A 708 38.01 -19.09 29.93
C ASN A 708 38.34 -19.93 28.70
N LEU A 709 37.38 -20.15 27.80
CA LEU A 709 37.60 -20.86 26.54
C LEU A 709 38.59 -20.11 25.66
N LEU A 710 38.41 -18.80 25.49
CA LEU A 710 39.32 -17.96 24.70
C LEU A 710 40.75 -17.96 25.27
N ARG A 711 40.91 -17.90 26.59
CA ARG A 711 42.23 -18.04 27.25
C ARG A 711 42.86 -19.39 26.96
N LYS A 712 42.12 -20.49 27.10
CA LYS A 712 42.63 -21.83 26.76
C LYS A 712 43.08 -21.93 25.30
N THR A 713 42.32 -21.36 24.37
CA THR A 713 42.72 -21.35 22.95
C THR A 713 43.95 -20.48 22.70
N GLN A 714 44.09 -19.36 23.41
CA GLN A 714 45.26 -18.50 23.33
C GLN A 714 46.51 -19.21 23.87
N ASP A 715 46.42 -19.86 25.03
CA ASP A 715 47.52 -20.61 25.64
C ASP A 715 47.98 -21.76 24.72
N SER A 716 47.01 -22.47 24.12
CA SER A 716 47.29 -23.53 23.14
C SER A 716 47.98 -22.99 21.88
N LEU A 717 47.58 -21.80 21.41
CA LEU A 717 48.22 -21.14 20.28
C LEU A 717 49.65 -20.73 20.63
N GLU A 718 49.86 -20.07 21.78
CA GLU A 718 51.18 -19.63 22.26
C GLU A 718 52.13 -20.83 22.41
N GLN A 719 51.66 -21.95 22.95
CA GLN A 719 52.44 -23.19 23.02
C GLN A 719 52.84 -23.71 21.63
N THR A 720 51.92 -23.67 20.67
CA THR A 720 52.19 -24.12 19.29
C THR A 720 53.21 -23.21 18.61
N VAL A 721 53.08 -21.88 18.75
CA VAL A 721 54.03 -20.91 18.20
C VAL A 721 55.42 -21.10 18.80
N ASN A 722 55.51 -21.27 20.13
CA ASN A 722 56.78 -21.51 20.80
C ASN A 722 57.45 -22.81 20.32
N SER A 723 56.68 -23.88 20.14
CA SER A 723 57.20 -25.15 19.60
C SER A 723 57.75 -24.98 18.18
N LEU A 724 57.09 -24.19 17.33
CA LEU A 724 57.57 -23.88 15.98
C LEU A 724 58.83 -23.01 16.00
N LEU A 725 58.90 -22.02 16.90
CA LEU A 725 60.09 -21.19 17.08
C LEU A 725 61.30 -22.01 17.53
N GLU A 726 61.12 -22.91 18.50
CA GLU A 726 62.18 -23.82 18.97
C GLU A 726 62.70 -24.71 17.83
N ALA A 727 61.78 -25.27 17.02
CA ALA A 727 62.15 -26.08 15.86
C ALA A 727 62.91 -25.28 14.79
N GLU A 728 62.47 -24.04 14.48
CA GLU A 728 63.18 -23.18 13.53
C GLU A 728 64.58 -22.79 14.05
N HIS A 729 64.70 -22.42 15.34
CA HIS A 729 66.00 -22.11 15.94
C HIS A 729 66.96 -23.30 15.92
N ALA A 730 66.47 -24.52 16.16
CA ALA A 730 67.29 -25.73 16.04
C ALA A 730 67.81 -25.92 14.60
N SER A 731 67.01 -25.54 13.60
CA SER A 731 67.38 -25.66 12.19
C SER A 731 68.28 -24.53 11.66
N GLU A 732 68.34 -23.39 12.35
CA GLU A 732 69.09 -22.20 11.92
C GLU A 732 70.56 -22.50 11.61
N SER A 733 71.20 -23.33 12.44
CA SER A 733 72.60 -23.74 12.27
C SER A 733 72.90 -24.33 10.88
N THR A 734 71.94 -25.05 10.28
CA THR A 734 72.09 -25.68 8.96
C THR A 734 72.10 -24.67 7.80
N PHE A 735 71.61 -23.45 8.04
CA PHE A 735 71.57 -22.36 7.07
C PHE A 735 72.61 -21.26 7.34
N THR A 736 73.49 -21.46 8.33
CA THR A 736 74.52 -20.48 8.70
C THR A 736 75.87 -20.79 8.08
N CYS A 737 76.52 -19.76 7.54
CA CYS A 737 77.90 -19.82 7.07
C CYS A 737 78.86 -19.84 8.26
N LEU A 738 79.64 -20.90 8.40
CA LEU A 738 80.56 -21.09 9.53
C LEU A 738 81.70 -20.07 9.61
N GLN A 739 81.91 -19.27 8.55
CA GLN A 739 82.93 -18.20 8.55
C GLN A 739 82.41 -16.86 9.08
N CYS A 740 81.15 -16.51 8.85
CA CYS A 740 80.56 -15.25 9.35
C CYS A 740 79.48 -15.45 10.41
N MET A 741 79.06 -16.70 10.67
CA MET A 741 77.97 -17.09 11.55
C MET A 741 76.64 -16.38 11.21
N GLN A 742 76.43 -16.04 9.94
CA GLN A 742 75.20 -15.46 9.41
C GLN A 742 74.56 -16.43 8.42
N LEU A 743 73.26 -16.25 8.15
CA LEU A 743 72.57 -17.00 7.11
C LEU A 743 73.26 -16.87 5.75
N PHE A 744 73.23 -17.93 4.94
CA PHE A 744 73.92 -17.96 3.66
C PHE A 744 73.42 -16.86 2.69
N THR A 745 74.32 -15.97 2.31
CA THR A 745 74.13 -15.04 1.17
C THR A 745 74.96 -15.54 0.01
N GLN A 746 74.31 -15.99 -1.08
CA GLN A 746 74.98 -16.61 -2.23
C GLN A 746 75.94 -17.75 -1.82
N PRO A 747 75.41 -18.88 -1.32
CA PRO A 747 76.23 -20.00 -0.87
C PRO A 747 77.05 -20.60 -2.02
N MET A 748 78.34 -20.82 -1.76
CA MET A 748 79.32 -21.43 -2.65
C MET A 748 79.90 -22.67 -1.96
N THR A 749 79.79 -23.83 -2.60
CA THR A 749 80.24 -25.11 -2.06
C THR A 749 81.60 -25.47 -2.67
N LEU A 750 82.51 -25.96 -1.82
CA LEU A 750 83.86 -26.39 -2.21
C LEU A 750 83.86 -27.89 -2.52
N ALA A 751 84.38 -28.28 -3.67
CA ALA A 751 84.66 -29.68 -3.98
C ALA A 751 86.15 -30.01 -3.74
N PRO A 752 86.48 -31.20 -3.23
CA PRO A 752 85.59 -32.34 -2.96
C PRO A 752 84.99 -32.38 -1.53
N CYS A 753 85.29 -31.40 -0.66
CA CYS A 753 84.95 -31.51 0.77
C CYS A 753 83.47 -31.21 1.12
N GLY A 754 82.70 -30.57 0.23
CA GLY A 754 81.28 -30.29 0.42
C GLY A 754 80.96 -29.12 1.36
N HIS A 755 81.96 -28.48 1.96
CA HIS A 755 81.75 -27.33 2.84
C HIS A 755 81.29 -26.10 2.06
N THR A 756 80.35 -25.36 2.63
CA THR A 756 79.69 -24.23 1.97
C THR A 756 79.94 -22.93 2.72
N TYR A 757 80.20 -21.85 1.98
CA TYR A 757 80.47 -20.51 2.49
C TYR A 757 79.66 -19.48 1.71
N CYS A 758 79.41 -18.29 2.27
CA CYS A 758 78.91 -17.17 1.45
C CYS A 758 79.97 -16.76 0.42
N ALA A 759 79.57 -16.33 -0.77
CA ALA A 759 80.49 -15.83 -1.80
C ALA A 759 81.48 -14.77 -1.26
N ALA A 760 80.97 -13.83 -0.46
CA ALA A 760 81.80 -12.79 0.17
C ALA A 760 82.76 -13.34 1.25
N CYS A 761 82.40 -14.42 1.93
CA CYS A 761 83.29 -15.07 2.90
C CYS A 761 84.38 -15.87 2.18
N LEU A 762 84.03 -16.48 1.05
CA LEU A 762 84.95 -17.26 0.24
C LEU A 762 86.01 -16.37 -0.43
N ALA A 763 85.61 -15.20 -0.94
CA ALA A 763 86.52 -14.20 -1.51
C ALA A 763 87.57 -13.67 -0.50
N LYS A 764 87.28 -13.75 0.81
CA LYS A 764 88.24 -13.42 1.87
C LYS A 764 89.22 -14.56 2.17
N CYS A 765 88.91 -15.78 1.74
CA CYS A 765 89.75 -16.96 1.98
C CYS A 765 90.72 -17.24 0.83
N GLY A 766 90.53 -16.63 -0.34
CA GLY A 766 91.40 -16.74 -1.51
C GLY A 766 90.74 -16.20 -2.77
N SER A 767 91.41 -16.34 -3.92
CA SER A 767 90.85 -15.90 -5.20
C SER A 767 89.83 -16.93 -5.70
N VAL A 768 88.58 -16.51 -5.94
CA VAL A 768 87.52 -17.37 -6.47
C VAL A 768 87.86 -17.89 -7.88
N ASP A 769 88.64 -17.11 -8.65
CA ASP A 769 89.09 -17.49 -10.00
C ASP A 769 90.17 -18.58 -9.97
N ILE A 770 90.80 -18.82 -8.82
CA ILE A 770 91.84 -19.83 -8.63
C ILE A 770 91.44 -20.72 -7.45
N PRO A 771 90.58 -21.74 -7.66
CA PRO A 771 90.06 -22.60 -6.59
C PRO A 771 91.14 -23.17 -5.66
N SER A 772 92.27 -23.60 -6.24
CA SER A 772 93.42 -24.15 -5.49
C SER A 772 94.02 -23.18 -4.46
N SER A 773 93.80 -21.87 -4.61
CA SER A 773 94.27 -20.85 -3.64
C SER A 773 93.44 -20.82 -2.35
N ILE A 774 92.26 -21.45 -2.36
CA ILE A 774 91.33 -21.46 -1.22
C ILE A 774 91.51 -22.75 -0.44
N SER A 775 91.90 -22.61 0.83
CA SER A 775 91.92 -23.73 1.78
C SER A 775 90.66 -23.73 2.65
N CYS A 776 89.94 -24.85 2.63
CA CYS A 776 88.75 -25.02 3.46
C CYS A 776 89.14 -25.09 4.94
N LYS A 777 88.61 -24.16 5.76
CA LYS A 777 88.88 -24.09 7.21
C LYS A 777 88.14 -25.14 8.04
N MET A 778 87.14 -25.79 7.45
CA MET A 778 86.34 -26.82 8.11
C MET A 778 86.91 -28.23 7.92
N CYS A 779 87.78 -28.44 6.93
CA CYS A 779 88.50 -29.70 6.81
C CYS A 779 89.48 -29.85 7.96
N GLU A 780 89.47 -31.01 8.63
CA GLU A 780 90.42 -31.34 9.69
C GLU A 780 91.86 -31.13 9.20
N ALA A 781 92.71 -30.57 10.07
CA ALA A 781 94.02 -30.02 9.71
C ALA A 781 95.00 -31.02 9.04
N GLY A 782 94.71 -32.32 9.07
CA GLY A 782 95.49 -33.39 8.43
C GLY A 782 95.07 -33.78 7.01
N ILE A 783 93.93 -33.29 6.50
CA ILE A 783 93.38 -33.64 5.17
C ILE A 783 93.07 -32.36 4.40
N LYS A 784 94.11 -31.54 4.16
CA LYS A 784 94.00 -30.37 3.27
C LYS A 784 93.94 -30.85 1.82
N LYS A 785 92.76 -31.30 1.39
CA LYS A 785 92.49 -31.45 -0.05
C LYS A 785 92.44 -30.05 -0.64
N GLU A 786 93.26 -29.80 -1.65
CA GLU A 786 93.17 -28.59 -2.45
C GLU A 786 91.76 -28.49 -3.03
N THR A 787 91.17 -27.28 -3.00
CA THR A 787 89.84 -27.09 -3.56
C THR A 787 89.94 -27.23 -5.07
N GLU A 788 89.33 -28.27 -5.63
CA GLU A 788 89.38 -28.57 -7.07
C GLU A 788 88.46 -27.63 -7.84
N CYS A 789 87.25 -27.42 -7.32
CA CYS A 789 86.30 -26.48 -7.91
C CYS A 789 85.38 -25.87 -6.87
N ILE A 790 84.78 -24.75 -7.25
CA ILE A 790 83.83 -23.98 -6.46
C ILE A 790 82.58 -23.86 -7.31
N PHE A 791 81.42 -24.19 -6.75
CA PHE A 791 80.16 -24.05 -7.46
C PHE A 791 79.10 -23.34 -6.61
N PRO A 792 78.25 -22.50 -7.23
CA PRO A 792 77.13 -21.88 -6.54
C PRO A 792 76.09 -22.94 -6.15
N ASN A 793 75.64 -22.92 -4.90
CA ASN A 793 74.65 -23.85 -4.38
C ASN A 793 73.26 -23.21 -4.38
N TYR A 794 72.63 -23.15 -5.55
CA TYR A 794 71.32 -22.54 -5.72
C TYR A 794 70.23 -23.20 -4.87
N ALA A 795 70.32 -24.51 -4.61
CA ALA A 795 69.38 -25.22 -3.75
C ALA A 795 69.46 -24.72 -2.30
N LEU A 796 70.66 -24.58 -1.74
CA LEU A 796 70.84 -24.02 -0.41
C LEU A 796 70.47 -22.54 -0.34
N ALA A 797 70.66 -21.79 -1.44
CA ALA A 797 70.22 -20.40 -1.53
C ALA A 797 68.69 -20.29 -1.41
N ASP A 798 67.94 -21.12 -2.14
CA ASP A 798 66.48 -21.17 -2.09
C ASP A 798 65.97 -21.63 -0.71
N LEU A 799 66.58 -22.68 -0.14
CA LEU A 799 66.21 -23.15 1.20
C LEU A 799 66.48 -22.08 2.28
N THR A 800 67.61 -21.38 2.20
CA THR A 800 67.91 -20.25 3.10
C THR A 800 66.89 -19.12 2.94
N ALA A 801 66.47 -18.80 1.70
CA ALA A 801 65.44 -17.78 1.46
C ALA A 801 64.08 -18.18 2.06
N ARG A 802 63.66 -19.45 1.92
CA ARG A 802 62.44 -19.98 2.54
C ARG A 802 62.53 -20.00 4.07
N PHE A 803 63.70 -20.30 4.62
CA PHE A 803 63.94 -20.22 6.05
C PHE A 803 63.74 -18.78 6.57
N ILE A 804 64.31 -17.78 5.90
CA ILE A 804 64.13 -16.36 6.25
C ILE A 804 62.63 -15.97 6.23
N PHE A 805 61.90 -16.38 5.19
CA PHE A 805 60.47 -16.08 5.08
C PHE A 805 59.64 -16.73 6.22
N ARG A 806 59.95 -17.98 6.59
CA ARG A 806 59.32 -18.66 7.72
C ARG A 806 59.63 -17.95 9.04
N GLN A 807 60.88 -17.53 9.26
CA GLN A 807 61.29 -16.78 10.44
C GLN A 807 60.52 -15.45 10.58
N GLN A 808 60.34 -14.71 9.49
CA GLN A 808 59.52 -13.48 9.46
C GLN A 808 58.04 -13.74 9.77
N SER A 809 57.49 -14.83 9.24
CA SER A 809 56.10 -15.23 9.49
C SER A 809 55.88 -15.60 10.95
N LEU A 810 56.81 -16.35 11.56
CA LEU A 810 56.75 -16.69 12.99
C LEU A 810 56.92 -15.47 13.89
N ALA A 811 57.79 -14.52 13.54
CA ALA A 811 57.91 -13.27 14.29
C ALA A 811 56.59 -12.47 14.31
N SER A 812 55.89 -12.44 13.17
CA SER A 812 54.57 -11.80 13.05
C SER A 812 53.52 -12.51 13.90
N LEU A 813 53.50 -13.85 13.85
CA LEU A 813 52.60 -14.69 14.64
C LEU A 813 52.84 -14.54 16.15
N THR A 814 54.11 -14.45 16.55
CA THR A 814 54.52 -14.19 17.95
C THR A 814 54.02 -12.84 18.43
N THR A 815 54.17 -11.80 17.60
CA THR A 815 53.66 -10.44 17.90
C THR A 815 52.14 -10.43 18.06
N MET A 816 51.43 -11.20 17.23
CA MET A 816 49.98 -11.38 17.35
C MET A 816 49.60 -12.05 18.68
N CYS A 817 50.29 -13.13 19.06
CA CYS A 817 50.05 -13.81 20.35
C CYS A 817 50.29 -12.87 21.54
N LEU A 818 51.36 -12.08 21.50
CA LEU A 818 51.65 -11.07 22.53
C LEU A 818 50.57 -9.99 22.62
N SER A 819 50.06 -9.52 21.48
CA SER A 819 48.97 -8.53 21.44
C SER A 819 47.67 -9.09 22.02
N LEU A 820 47.31 -10.33 21.67
CA LEU A 820 46.16 -11.02 22.25
C LEU A 820 46.32 -11.13 23.77
N ARG A 821 47.48 -11.57 24.25
CA ARG A 821 47.77 -11.68 25.68
C ARG A 821 47.59 -10.36 26.41
N ASN A 822 48.15 -9.28 25.87
CA ASN A 822 48.04 -7.94 26.45
C ASN A 822 46.58 -7.43 26.47
N SER A 823 45.77 -7.77 25.46
CA SER A 823 44.36 -7.40 25.42
C SER A 823 43.53 -8.07 26.53
N PHE A 824 43.86 -9.32 26.88
CA PHE A 824 43.20 -10.04 27.98
C PHE A 824 43.69 -9.62 29.36
N THR A 825 44.95 -9.22 29.51
CA THR A 825 45.49 -8.72 30.79
C THR A 825 44.98 -7.32 31.13
N GLN A 826 44.85 -6.43 30.13
CA GLN A 826 44.27 -5.10 30.32
C GLN A 826 42.78 -5.12 30.72
N ARG A 827 42.05 -6.19 30.38
CA ARG A 827 40.64 -6.41 30.78
C ARG A 827 40.48 -7.15 32.11
N GLY A 828 41.56 -7.29 32.90
CA GLY A 828 41.51 -7.96 34.19
C GLY A 828 40.61 -7.25 35.23
N PRO A 829 40.19 -7.94 36.30
CA PRO A 829 39.11 -7.52 37.21
C PRO A 829 39.35 -6.22 38.02
N ASN A 830 40.55 -5.62 37.92
CA ASN A 830 40.94 -4.47 38.73
C ASN A 830 40.33 -3.14 38.26
N ALA A 831 39.52 -3.12 37.20
CA ALA A 831 38.77 -1.93 36.79
C ALA A 831 37.47 -1.68 37.60
N ASN A 832 37.09 -2.58 38.52
CA ASN A 832 35.98 -2.34 39.47
C ASN A 832 36.44 -1.64 40.76
N SER A 833 37.44 -0.76 40.70
CA SER A 833 37.74 0.13 41.81
C SER A 833 36.73 1.29 41.85
N THR A 834 35.60 1.04 42.52
CA THR A 834 34.94 2.00 43.41
C THR A 834 34.78 3.43 42.89
N ALA A 835 33.85 3.66 41.96
CA ALA A 835 33.13 4.94 41.91
C ALA A 835 32.03 4.90 42.99
N LYS A 836 32.42 5.14 44.24
CA LYS A 836 31.49 5.58 45.29
C LYS A 836 30.99 6.96 44.86
N LEU A 837 29.86 7.00 44.16
CA LEU A 837 29.08 8.22 43.99
C LEU A 837 28.52 8.59 45.37
N THR A 838 29.15 9.60 45.98
CA THR A 838 28.59 10.36 47.09
C THR A 838 27.30 11.00 46.59
N VAL A 839 26.18 10.52 47.12
CA VAL A 839 24.90 11.22 47.08
C VAL A 839 25.03 12.37 48.07
N GLU A 840 25.23 13.59 47.57
CA GLU A 840 24.98 14.81 48.32
C GLU A 840 23.50 15.16 48.18
N THR A 841 22.89 15.39 49.35
CA THR A 841 21.52 15.87 49.61
C THR A 841 21.25 17.27 49.09
#